data_AF-A0A7K1YZF0-F1
#
_entry.id   AF-A0A7K1YZF0-F1
#
_cell.length_a   1.000
_cell.length_b   1.000
_cell.length_c   1.000
_cell.angle_alpha   90.00
_cell.angle_beta   90.00
_cell.angle_gamma   90.00
#
_symmetry.space_group_name_H-M   'P 1'
#
loop_
_entity.id
_entity.type
_entity.pdbx_description
1 polymer ?
#
loop_
_entity_poly.entity_id
_entity_poly.type
_entity_poly.pdbx_seq_one_letter_code
_entity_poly.pdbx_strand_id
1 'polypeptide(L)'
;MVVPMSLLPATTTHSVSLHMRISLVLLLVLLLGCGGEPKSEDRLFTLLDKARTGIDFENTLVPEDDFNIIDYLYYYDGGGVAIGDINNDSLPDLFLTGNQVPDRLYLNRGNFRFDDVTSAAGILSEENSWSTGVSMADVNGDGWLDIYVCRVNHLIKVGHNQLYINQQNGTFKEESQRYGLDFEGLSTHTAWLDYDLDGDLDLYLLNHALHSRESYVHSWRRMIDAPRVGDKFYRQDDGYFVSIAAEAGIYSSALGYGLGILASDLNQDGWPDLYVGNDFHEDDYLYLNSGLGTFTESLWKTTGQTSRSTMGVDIADLNNDGLPEIVALDMLPPDLATQRTAGNANADARMRILADFGYGPQVARNTLQLHRGITPEGTPFFSEIASFAGITATDWSWAPLAGDFDGDGWKDLYITNGIPGRPNDLDYIEYVAAPDIQRILLEGSPAQEAEVALKMPAAIIPNYAFKGGRNLQFEDVSTAWGIADPVIGNGAAYGDLDLDGDLDLVVNALNHVALIYRNESKSNHISIILRGTERNTSAIGARVSVWASGIPMMQEQFPSRGFQSSVDHILSFGIGDALSADSVVVVWPSGLRSHRHYIPAGTRLVLDETDGRMPPGEKAEDPVPLMELVTSHGIAFTHTEDDVWDFEILPLLPYGRSTRGAALAVADVNGDQLEDIYLGGARSQPSVLYLQLPDGNFENVPFPDSDQSSEATAALFFDADGDKDPDLYVVNGGWTGPVELHQDQLFINSGSGDFYADSTRLPVLYSNGTVVAGADFDLDGDLDLFVGSDTPSDSYAEAGKSSLLLNDGTGHFRDVTENYSPILQRIGHVTGAAWADLVGDSLPDLALVGEWMPVTIFENRGTELIHRTDSLGLSNSTGLWQSLAVLDLNGDGFDDLVAGNLGLNTVLDVPVALFAGDFDQNGRIDPVIAQWEHEKWYAWASRDALLQQIPTLSVKIPTYNAYRDLSITDLFGEDIQPDQIVQTLHSTIYWNHAAKRFTAETMPNEVQWAPVMSLETVRMELGKGILLAGNLSAASDAFGALNAGWGTLLHITETGKMHIVHDSGFHVPGEARNIRLVKGHSNQIMVARSNGTPIIFKLNAPLTR
;
A
#
# COMPACT_ATOMS: atom_id res chain seq x y z
N MET A 1 52.82 -41.90 44.02
CA MET A 1 53.54 -42.03 45.31
C MET A 1 53.56 -40.64 45.96
N VAL A 2 52.87 -40.46 47.09
CA VAL A 2 52.79 -39.28 47.99
C VAL A 2 52.80 -37.85 47.38
N VAL A 3 51.72 -37.11 47.68
CA VAL A 3 51.41 -35.69 47.41
C VAL A 3 51.75 -34.88 48.69
N PRO A 4 52.27 -33.61 48.69
CA PRO A 4 51.40 -32.41 48.62
C PRO A 4 51.93 -31.03 48.12
N MET A 5 51.03 -30.29 47.46
CA MET A 5 50.58 -28.90 47.70
C MET A 5 51.49 -27.79 48.31
N SER A 6 51.64 -26.70 47.52
CA SER A 6 51.39 -25.26 47.82
C SER A 6 51.93 -24.55 49.10
N LEU A 7 52.56 -23.38 48.92
CA LEU A 7 51.93 -22.05 49.16
C LEU A 7 52.82 -20.83 48.76
N LEU A 8 52.18 -19.66 48.57
CA LEU A 8 52.71 -18.32 48.24
C LEU A 8 52.63 -17.38 49.48
N PRO A 9 53.04 -16.07 49.47
CA PRO A 9 53.61 -15.20 48.42
C PRO A 9 55.06 -14.70 48.82
N ALA A 10 55.63 -13.49 48.60
CA ALA A 10 55.13 -12.19 48.12
C ALA A 10 56.20 -11.17 47.60
N THR A 11 55.65 -10.15 46.92
CA THR A 11 56.03 -8.74 46.60
C THR A 11 57.08 -7.99 47.45
N THR A 12 57.80 -6.95 47.00
CA THR A 12 58.00 -6.24 45.70
C THR A 12 59.11 -5.17 45.81
N THR A 13 59.80 -4.79 44.72
CA THR A 13 60.01 -3.37 44.27
C THR A 13 60.81 -3.22 42.96
N HIS A 14 60.71 -2.03 42.34
CA HIS A 14 61.53 -1.48 41.24
C HIS A 14 61.38 -2.01 39.80
N SER A 15 60.58 -1.30 38.99
CA SER A 15 61.09 -0.71 37.73
C SER A 15 60.29 0.56 37.38
N VAL A 16 60.97 1.67 37.06
CA VAL A 16 60.34 3.00 36.82
C VAL A 16 60.64 3.54 35.40
N SER A 17 61.44 2.83 34.60
CA SER A 17 62.01 3.35 33.35
C SER A 17 61.11 3.25 32.10
N LEU A 18 59.95 2.59 32.17
CA LEU A 18 59.13 2.27 30.98
C LEU A 18 57.99 3.27 30.74
N HIS A 19 57.21 3.57 31.79
CA HIS A 19 56.00 4.41 31.70
C HIS A 19 56.26 5.80 31.08
N MET A 20 57.34 6.47 31.48
CA MET A 20 57.64 7.84 31.00
C MET A 20 57.97 7.93 29.50
N ARG A 21 58.27 6.80 28.83
CA ARG A 21 58.40 6.74 27.36
C ARG A 21 57.09 6.42 26.67
N ILE A 22 56.26 5.55 27.26
CA ILE A 22 54.93 5.21 26.73
C ILE A 22 54.01 6.43 26.78
N SER A 23 53.98 7.16 27.91
CA SER A 23 53.18 8.39 28.04
C SER A 23 53.61 9.49 27.05
N LEU A 24 54.90 9.60 26.71
CA LEU A 24 55.37 10.61 25.76
C LEU A 24 55.01 10.27 24.31
N VAL A 25 54.92 8.98 23.97
CA VAL A 25 54.45 8.52 22.65
C VAL A 25 52.93 8.66 22.54
N LEU A 26 52.16 8.29 23.56
CA LEU A 26 50.71 8.56 23.59
C LEU A 26 50.41 10.05 23.45
N LEU A 27 51.16 10.93 24.15
CA LEU A 27 50.95 12.36 24.05
C LEU A 27 51.31 12.92 22.66
N LEU A 28 52.27 12.34 21.95
CA LEU A 28 52.58 12.72 20.56
C LEU A 28 51.50 12.26 19.57
N VAL A 29 50.88 11.10 19.79
CA VAL A 29 49.74 10.62 18.98
C VAL A 29 48.51 11.49 19.23
N LEU A 30 48.22 11.83 20.49
CA LEU A 30 47.11 12.74 20.85
C LEU A 30 47.31 14.18 20.33
N LEU A 31 48.55 14.64 20.17
CA LEU A 31 48.88 15.98 19.63
C LEU A 31 49.01 16.03 18.09
N LEU A 32 48.78 14.91 17.40
CA LEU A 32 48.57 14.87 15.94
C LEU A 32 47.08 14.69 15.58
N GLY A 33 46.18 14.65 16.57
CA GLY A 33 44.75 14.38 16.41
C GLY A 33 43.82 15.60 16.38
N CYS A 34 44.34 16.82 16.26
CA CYS A 34 43.55 18.05 16.09
C CYS A 34 44.24 19.00 15.11
N GLY A 35 43.52 19.48 14.09
CA GLY A 35 44.07 20.40 13.09
C GLY A 35 43.70 20.08 11.63
N GLY A 36 43.04 18.95 11.38
CA GLY A 36 42.09 18.88 10.28
C GLY A 36 40.77 19.50 10.75
N GLU A 37 40.08 20.20 9.84
CA GLU A 37 38.63 20.32 9.90
C GLU A 37 38.03 18.89 9.86
N PRO A 38 36.78 18.67 10.32
CA PRO A 38 36.09 17.44 9.96
C PRO A 38 36.17 17.29 8.43
N LYS A 39 36.46 16.09 7.94
CA LYS A 39 36.12 15.79 6.55
C LYS A 39 34.65 16.16 6.38
N SER A 40 34.30 16.83 5.28
CA SER A 40 32.93 16.74 4.79
C SER A 40 32.57 15.26 4.73
N GLU A 41 31.45 14.90 5.33
CA GLU A 41 30.78 13.66 4.96
C GLU A 41 30.49 13.78 3.46
N ASP A 42 30.83 12.75 2.68
CA ASP A 42 30.59 12.73 1.25
C ASP A 42 29.07 12.49 1.05
N ARG A 43 28.29 13.57 1.22
CA ARG A 43 26.82 13.63 1.08
C ARG A 43 26.44 13.71 -0.40
N LEU A 44 25.22 13.26 -0.72
CA LEU A 44 24.68 13.40 -2.08
C LEU A 44 24.28 14.85 -2.38
N PHE A 45 23.60 15.53 -1.46
CA PHE A 45 23.16 16.90 -1.64
C PHE A 45 23.94 17.91 -0.78
N THR A 46 24.31 19.04 -1.38
CA THR A 46 24.85 20.23 -0.72
C THR A 46 23.86 21.38 -0.84
N LEU A 47 23.26 21.80 0.29
CA LEU A 47 22.46 23.03 0.34
C LEU A 47 23.34 24.26 0.05
N LEU A 48 22.96 25.05 -0.96
CA LEU A 48 23.69 26.24 -1.38
C LEU A 48 23.14 27.52 -0.72
N ASP A 49 24.03 28.35 -0.17
CA ASP A 49 23.63 29.64 0.40
C ASP A 49 23.30 30.69 -0.67
N LYS A 50 22.54 31.73 -0.29
CA LYS A 50 22.13 32.80 -1.21
C LYS A 50 23.25 33.69 -1.76
N ALA A 51 24.44 33.70 -1.13
CA ALA A 51 25.63 34.32 -1.71
C ALA A 51 26.32 33.41 -2.74
N ARG A 52 26.01 32.10 -2.76
CA ARG A 52 26.26 31.22 -3.91
C ARG A 52 25.16 31.35 -4.98
N THR A 53 23.89 31.18 -4.66
CA THR A 53 22.85 31.08 -5.70
C THR A 53 22.48 32.44 -6.33
N GLY A 54 22.38 33.50 -5.52
CA GLY A 54 21.76 34.77 -5.91
C GLY A 54 20.25 34.83 -5.65
N ILE A 55 19.64 33.72 -5.21
CA ILE A 55 18.21 33.61 -4.90
C ILE A 55 18.00 34.00 -3.44
N ASP A 56 17.15 35.01 -3.20
CA ASP A 56 16.75 35.44 -1.86
C ASP A 56 15.22 35.49 -1.65
N PHE A 57 14.48 34.77 -2.50
CA PHE A 57 13.04 34.54 -2.34
C PHE A 57 12.73 33.85 -1.02
N GLU A 58 11.74 34.38 -0.30
CA GLU A 58 11.20 33.87 0.96
C GLU A 58 9.68 33.99 0.86
N ASN A 59 8.95 32.87 0.95
CA ASN A 59 7.48 32.88 0.92
C ASN A 59 6.95 33.18 2.34
N THR A 60 7.10 34.44 2.76
CA THR A 60 6.69 34.89 4.11
C THR A 60 5.18 35.04 4.20
N LEU A 61 4.57 34.38 5.19
CA LEU A 61 3.17 34.55 5.55
C LEU A 61 3.03 35.40 6.82
N VAL A 62 2.03 36.27 6.83
CA VAL A 62 1.63 37.08 7.99
C VAL A 62 0.11 37.06 8.10
N PRO A 63 -0.47 36.47 9.18
CA PRO A 63 -1.92 36.42 9.36
C PRO A 63 -2.57 37.81 9.34
N GLU A 64 -3.67 37.94 8.59
CA GLU A 64 -4.47 39.15 8.49
C GLU A 64 -5.79 39.00 9.28
N ASP A 65 -6.39 40.12 9.69
CA ASP A 65 -7.59 40.16 10.56
C ASP A 65 -8.81 39.39 10.00
N ASP A 66 -8.86 39.17 8.69
CA ASP A 66 -9.88 38.43 7.94
C ASP A 66 -9.28 37.47 6.89
N PHE A 67 -8.01 37.06 7.06
CA PHE A 67 -7.37 36.02 6.23
C PHE A 67 -6.21 35.32 6.96
N ASN A 68 -6.48 34.13 7.49
CA ASN A 68 -5.54 33.27 8.22
C ASN A 68 -6.06 31.82 8.25
N ILE A 69 -5.33 30.91 8.90
CA ILE A 69 -5.63 29.47 8.99
C ILE A 69 -7.02 29.10 9.58
N ILE A 70 -7.68 30.01 10.30
CA ILE A 70 -9.04 29.82 10.82
C ILE A 70 -10.09 30.11 9.73
N ASP A 71 -9.87 31.13 8.91
CA ASP A 71 -10.80 31.57 7.87
C ASP A 71 -10.60 30.81 6.54
N TYR A 72 -9.37 30.37 6.26
CA TYR A 72 -8.97 29.64 5.06
C TYR A 72 -8.02 28.51 5.44
N LEU A 73 -8.51 27.27 5.35
CA LEU A 73 -7.79 26.09 5.85
C LEU A 73 -6.49 25.80 5.07
N TYR A 74 -6.45 26.16 3.78
CA TYR A 74 -5.28 26.02 2.90
C TYR A 74 -4.28 27.21 3.02
N TYR A 75 -4.35 27.99 4.11
CA TYR A 75 -3.46 29.15 4.33
C TYR A 75 -1.98 28.77 4.45
N TYR A 76 -1.65 27.50 4.73
CA TYR A 76 -0.28 27.02 4.90
C TYR A 76 0.23 26.08 3.78
N ASP A 77 -0.52 25.95 2.69
CA ASP A 77 -0.15 25.11 1.53
C ASP A 77 1.10 25.60 0.79
N GLY A 78 1.50 26.85 0.99
CA GLY A 78 2.67 27.42 0.32
C GLY A 78 2.46 27.63 -1.18
N GLY A 79 3.56 27.59 -1.93
CA GLY A 79 3.58 27.81 -3.37
C GLY A 79 4.42 26.74 -4.10
N GLY A 80 4.20 26.63 -5.40
CA GLY A 80 4.96 25.78 -6.31
C GLY A 80 6.36 26.27 -6.71
N VAL A 81 7.02 25.43 -7.49
CA VAL A 81 8.25 25.70 -8.24
C VAL A 81 8.05 25.23 -9.68
N ALA A 82 8.56 25.97 -10.68
CA ALA A 82 8.68 25.46 -12.05
C ALA A 82 10.11 25.61 -12.58
N ILE A 83 10.58 24.61 -13.31
CA ILE A 83 11.94 24.53 -13.90
C ILE A 83 11.83 24.34 -15.42
N GLY A 84 12.63 25.08 -16.19
CA GLY A 84 12.74 24.89 -17.64
C GLY A 84 13.52 25.98 -18.36
N ASP A 85 14.08 25.68 -19.52
CA ASP A 85 14.83 26.64 -20.36
C ASP A 85 13.88 27.62 -21.08
N ILE A 86 13.49 28.70 -20.39
CA ILE A 86 12.57 29.71 -20.95
C ILE A 86 13.22 30.61 -22.01
N ASN A 87 14.54 30.52 -22.20
CA ASN A 87 15.32 31.45 -23.00
C ASN A 87 16.06 30.81 -24.20
N ASN A 88 15.98 29.48 -24.32
CA ASN A 88 16.62 28.63 -25.33
C ASN A 88 18.17 28.73 -25.35
N ASP A 89 18.82 28.96 -24.20
CA ASP A 89 20.29 28.90 -24.07
C ASP A 89 20.85 27.59 -23.47
N SER A 90 19.97 26.62 -23.23
CA SER A 90 20.20 25.29 -22.64
C SER A 90 20.51 25.25 -21.15
N LEU A 91 20.39 26.36 -20.41
CA LEU A 91 20.35 26.33 -18.95
C LEU A 91 18.87 26.34 -18.48
N PRO A 92 18.45 25.42 -17.59
CA PRO A 92 17.11 25.50 -17.01
C PRO A 92 17.00 26.69 -16.04
N ASP A 93 15.94 27.47 -16.21
CA ASP A 93 15.58 28.64 -15.41
C ASP A 93 14.53 28.28 -14.35
N LEU A 94 14.35 29.14 -13.33
CA LEU A 94 13.48 28.85 -12.18
C LEU A 94 12.37 29.90 -12.03
N PHE A 95 11.14 29.44 -11.82
CA PHE A 95 10.02 30.26 -11.36
C PHE A 95 9.50 29.78 -9.99
N LEU A 96 9.21 30.71 -9.08
CA LEU A 96 8.64 30.43 -7.76
C LEU A 96 7.44 31.34 -7.50
N THR A 97 6.33 30.75 -7.04
CA THR A 97 5.10 31.50 -6.70
C THR A 97 5.08 31.93 -5.24
N GLY A 98 4.38 33.04 -4.96
CA GLY A 98 4.22 33.61 -3.63
C GLY A 98 2.77 33.78 -3.19
N ASN A 99 2.49 33.49 -1.93
CA ASN A 99 1.12 33.57 -1.39
C ASN A 99 0.74 34.98 -0.92
N GLN A 100 1.62 35.63 -0.15
CA GLN A 100 1.51 37.05 0.26
C GLN A 100 2.67 37.91 -0.27
N VAL A 101 3.52 37.34 -1.14
CA VAL A 101 4.71 37.97 -1.72
C VAL A 101 4.71 37.87 -3.25
N PRO A 102 5.40 38.77 -3.97
CA PRO A 102 5.62 38.68 -5.42
C PRO A 102 6.16 37.33 -5.90
N ASP A 103 5.48 36.72 -6.89
CA ASP A 103 6.02 35.65 -7.74
C ASP A 103 7.35 36.08 -8.39
N ARG A 104 8.30 35.15 -8.58
CA ARG A 104 9.66 35.44 -9.05
C ARG A 104 10.10 34.57 -10.22
N LEU A 105 10.82 35.18 -11.16
CA LEU A 105 11.53 34.51 -12.26
C LEU A 105 13.03 34.76 -12.16
N TYR A 106 13.80 33.67 -12.17
CA TYR A 106 15.25 33.63 -12.01
C TYR A 106 15.92 33.02 -13.25
N LEU A 107 16.73 33.82 -13.94
CA LEU A 107 17.44 33.44 -15.15
C LEU A 107 18.82 32.88 -14.78
N ASN A 108 19.07 31.62 -15.12
CA ASN A 108 20.29 30.88 -14.83
C ASN A 108 21.48 31.43 -15.62
N ARG A 109 22.68 31.31 -15.03
CA ARG A 109 23.98 31.73 -15.58
C ARG A 109 25.02 30.61 -15.54
N GLY A 110 24.57 29.40 -15.20
CA GLY A 110 25.38 28.21 -14.94
C GLY A 110 26.13 28.28 -13.61
N ASN A 111 26.61 27.13 -13.14
CA ASN A 111 27.34 26.99 -11.87
C ASN A 111 26.50 27.48 -10.66
N PHE A 112 25.19 27.24 -10.63
CA PHE A 112 24.27 27.73 -9.58
C PHE A 112 24.41 29.24 -9.34
N ARG A 113 24.14 30.03 -10.38
CA ARG A 113 24.12 31.49 -10.35
C ARG A 113 22.90 31.98 -11.10
N PHE A 114 22.04 32.73 -10.42
CA PHE A 114 20.75 33.16 -10.95
C PHE A 114 20.61 34.68 -10.83
N ASP A 115 20.13 35.32 -11.90
CA ASP A 115 19.71 36.72 -11.91
C ASP A 115 18.18 36.78 -11.71
N ASP A 116 17.70 37.54 -10.72
CA ASP A 116 16.28 37.94 -10.65
C ASP A 116 15.94 38.83 -11.85
N VAL A 117 15.18 38.28 -12.79
CA VAL A 117 14.75 39.00 -14.00
C VAL A 117 13.29 39.42 -13.96
N THR A 118 12.52 39.04 -12.93
CA THR A 118 11.06 39.23 -12.78
C THR A 118 10.54 40.55 -13.39
N SER A 119 11.04 41.70 -12.90
CA SER A 119 10.59 43.02 -13.35
C SER A 119 11.14 43.46 -14.72
N ALA A 120 12.26 42.88 -15.18
CA ALA A 120 12.78 43.10 -16.53
C ALA A 120 12.01 42.26 -17.56
N ALA A 121 11.58 41.06 -17.16
CA ALA A 121 10.78 40.13 -17.94
C ALA A 121 9.31 40.55 -18.06
N GLY A 122 8.86 41.58 -17.36
CA GLY A 122 7.48 42.08 -17.44
C GLY A 122 6.46 41.28 -16.62
N ILE A 123 6.93 40.43 -15.71
CA ILE A 123 6.09 39.70 -14.75
C ILE A 123 5.78 40.66 -13.60
N LEU A 124 4.49 40.93 -13.38
CA LEU A 124 4.01 42.00 -12.50
C LEU A 124 3.05 41.45 -11.44
N SER A 125 3.37 41.72 -10.17
CA SER A 125 2.52 41.34 -9.04
C SER A 125 1.27 42.23 -8.95
N GLU A 126 0.15 41.64 -8.57
CA GLU A 126 -1.11 42.34 -8.33
C GLU A 126 -1.31 42.60 -6.83
N GLU A 127 -1.97 43.69 -6.45
CA GLU A 127 -2.26 43.95 -5.02
C GLU A 127 -3.29 42.93 -4.50
N ASN A 128 -2.94 42.22 -3.42
CA ASN A 128 -3.73 41.15 -2.80
C ASN A 128 -3.93 39.89 -3.67
N SER A 129 -3.05 39.62 -4.62
CA SER A 129 -2.96 38.29 -5.24
C SER A 129 -2.55 37.22 -4.21
N TRP A 130 -2.91 35.97 -4.49
CA TRP A 130 -2.40 34.77 -3.80
C TRP A 130 -2.16 33.72 -4.88
N SER A 131 -0.89 33.47 -5.22
CA SER A 131 -0.51 32.44 -6.18
C SER A 131 -0.31 31.09 -5.49
N THR A 132 -0.58 30.01 -6.19
CA THR A 132 -0.46 28.63 -5.71
C THR A 132 0.51 27.87 -6.62
N GLY A 133 0.04 26.94 -7.44
CA GLY A 133 0.89 26.19 -8.36
C GLY A 133 1.30 26.93 -9.63
N VAL A 134 2.36 26.44 -10.25
CA VAL A 134 2.89 26.95 -11.52
C VAL A 134 3.30 25.79 -12.42
N SER A 135 3.08 25.95 -13.73
CA SER A 135 3.58 25.05 -14.77
C SER A 135 4.25 25.85 -15.89
N MET A 136 5.23 25.23 -16.56
CA MET A 136 5.80 25.71 -17.82
C MET A 136 5.39 24.77 -18.95
N ALA A 137 5.00 25.33 -20.10
CA ALA A 137 4.66 24.61 -21.32
C ALA A 137 4.74 25.54 -22.53
N ASP A 138 4.99 25.02 -23.74
CA ASP A 138 4.82 25.77 -24.99
C ASP A 138 3.32 25.76 -25.38
N VAL A 139 2.54 26.66 -24.77
CA VAL A 139 1.07 26.69 -24.91
C VAL A 139 0.64 27.14 -26.31
N ASN A 140 1.51 27.82 -27.06
CA ASN A 140 1.20 28.41 -28.36
C ASN A 140 1.87 27.72 -29.57
N GLY A 141 2.82 26.81 -29.33
CA GLY A 141 3.48 25.98 -30.34
C GLY A 141 4.60 26.68 -31.11
N ASP A 142 5.32 27.62 -30.49
CA ASP A 142 6.37 28.41 -31.17
C ASP A 142 7.82 28.02 -30.80
N GLY A 143 7.99 27.04 -29.90
CA GLY A 143 9.27 26.51 -29.44
C GLY A 143 9.85 27.23 -28.22
N TRP A 144 9.04 27.99 -27.47
CA TRP A 144 9.44 28.69 -26.24
C TRP A 144 8.46 28.36 -25.11
N LEU A 145 8.99 28.15 -23.90
CA LEU A 145 8.15 27.90 -22.73
C LEU A 145 7.42 29.20 -22.32
N ASP A 146 6.09 29.10 -22.28
CA ASP A 146 5.17 30.01 -21.59
C ASP A 146 5.04 29.59 -20.11
N ILE A 147 4.55 30.48 -19.24
CA ILE A 147 4.39 30.20 -17.80
C ILE A 147 2.92 30.38 -17.40
N TYR A 148 2.31 29.35 -16.81
CA TYR A 148 0.95 29.41 -16.28
C TYR A 148 0.95 29.37 -14.75
N VAL A 149 0.26 30.32 -14.12
CA VAL A 149 0.23 30.51 -12.65
C VAL A 149 -1.20 30.43 -12.14
N CYS A 150 -1.46 29.48 -11.25
CA CYS A 150 -2.73 29.34 -10.53
C CYS A 150 -2.85 30.40 -9.42
N ARG A 151 -4.07 30.90 -9.21
CA ARG A 151 -4.39 31.89 -8.16
C ARG A 151 -5.70 31.61 -7.42
N VAL A 152 -5.79 32.17 -6.22
CA VAL A 152 -6.95 32.12 -5.33
C VAL A 152 -7.72 33.45 -5.34
N ASN A 153 -9.04 33.36 -5.53
CA ASN A 153 -10.00 34.48 -5.53
C ASN A 153 -11.04 34.27 -4.42
N HIS A 154 -10.63 34.59 -3.18
CA HIS A 154 -11.37 34.28 -1.95
C HIS A 154 -11.14 35.32 -0.84
N LEU A 155 -12.21 35.65 -0.09
CA LEU A 155 -12.23 36.67 0.96
C LEU A 155 -11.65 38.02 0.47
N ILE A 156 -10.46 38.39 0.97
CA ILE A 156 -9.73 39.61 0.56
C ILE A 156 -8.74 39.39 -0.59
N LYS A 157 -8.48 38.14 -0.98
CA LYS A 157 -7.56 37.80 -2.06
C LYS A 157 -8.29 37.84 -3.40
N VAL A 158 -7.70 38.58 -4.34
CA VAL A 158 -8.32 38.89 -5.63
C VAL A 158 -7.31 38.59 -6.73
N GLY A 159 -7.75 37.82 -7.72
CA GLY A 159 -6.92 37.43 -8.84
C GLY A 159 -7.67 36.50 -9.80
N HIS A 160 -6.99 36.20 -10.90
CA HIS A 160 -7.35 35.19 -11.88
C HIS A 160 -6.07 34.40 -12.19
N ASN A 161 -6.19 33.18 -12.71
CA ASN A 161 -5.02 32.46 -13.19
C ASN A 161 -4.38 33.21 -14.37
N GLN A 162 -3.05 33.25 -14.44
CA GLN A 162 -2.32 34.08 -15.41
C GLN A 162 -1.52 33.22 -16.38
N LEU A 163 -1.56 33.59 -17.67
CA LEU A 163 -0.78 32.93 -18.73
C LEU A 163 0.21 33.95 -19.30
N TYR A 164 1.48 33.79 -18.93
CA TYR A 164 2.58 34.61 -19.40
C TYR A 164 3.13 34.03 -20.70
N ILE A 165 2.72 34.59 -21.84
CA ILE A 165 3.20 34.21 -23.17
C ILE A 165 4.60 34.80 -23.41
N ASN A 166 5.56 33.96 -23.77
CA ASN A 166 6.94 34.30 -24.06
C ASN A 166 7.02 35.18 -25.32
N GLN A 167 7.76 36.29 -25.26
CA GLN A 167 7.91 37.22 -26.40
C GLN A 167 9.22 37.00 -27.17
N GLN A 168 9.91 35.87 -26.95
CA GLN A 168 11.16 35.44 -27.61
C GLN A 168 12.31 36.47 -27.49
N ASN A 169 12.30 37.27 -26.43
CA ASN A 169 13.23 38.40 -26.26
C ASN A 169 13.66 38.67 -24.80
N GLY A 170 13.35 37.75 -23.89
CA GLY A 170 13.56 37.93 -22.45
C GLY A 170 12.45 38.73 -21.74
N THR A 171 11.27 38.87 -22.36
CA THR A 171 10.05 39.37 -21.71
C THR A 171 8.86 38.47 -22.01
N PHE A 172 7.90 38.47 -21.10
CA PHE A 172 6.60 37.81 -21.21
C PHE A 172 5.48 38.83 -21.33
N LYS A 173 4.29 38.34 -21.68
CA LYS A 173 3.06 39.11 -21.70
C LYS A 173 1.93 38.26 -21.14
N GLU A 174 1.26 38.77 -20.11
CA GLU A 174 0.01 38.20 -19.61
C GLU A 174 -1.06 38.23 -20.72
N GLU A 175 -1.62 37.08 -21.08
CA GLU A 175 -2.67 36.91 -22.10
C GLU A 175 -3.75 35.87 -21.73
N SER A 176 -3.89 35.43 -20.47
CA SER A 176 -4.88 34.42 -20.02
C SER A 176 -6.28 34.64 -20.60
N GLN A 177 -6.80 35.87 -20.50
CA GLN A 177 -8.12 36.26 -21.03
C GLN A 177 -8.24 36.18 -22.56
N ARG A 178 -7.14 36.35 -23.30
CA ARG A 178 -7.15 36.13 -24.76
C ARG A 178 -7.25 34.65 -25.09
N TYR A 179 -6.66 33.79 -24.27
CA TYR A 179 -6.65 32.34 -24.44
C TYR A 179 -7.85 31.66 -23.76
N GLY A 180 -8.67 32.37 -22.96
CA GLY A 180 -9.83 31.79 -22.26
C GLY A 180 -9.50 31.11 -20.92
N LEU A 181 -8.31 31.37 -20.37
CA LEU A 181 -7.76 30.73 -19.17
C LEU A 181 -7.69 31.67 -17.94
N ASP A 182 -8.36 32.82 -17.98
CA ASP A 182 -8.48 33.81 -16.89
C ASP A 182 -9.47 33.37 -15.79
N PHE A 183 -9.27 32.16 -15.26
CA PHE A 183 -10.19 31.56 -14.29
C PHE A 183 -10.14 32.26 -12.92
N GLU A 184 -11.32 32.59 -12.36
CA GLU A 184 -11.49 33.22 -11.04
C GLU A 184 -12.10 32.26 -10.01
N GLY A 185 -11.27 31.48 -9.32
CA GLY A 185 -11.72 30.49 -8.34
C GLY A 185 -10.70 30.11 -7.27
N LEU A 186 -10.61 28.82 -6.96
CA LEU A 186 -9.71 28.23 -5.96
C LEU A 186 -8.74 27.23 -6.63
N SER A 187 -7.90 27.71 -7.56
CA SER A 187 -7.01 26.85 -8.32
C SER A 187 -5.78 26.42 -7.53
N THR A 188 -5.44 25.14 -7.62
CA THR A 188 -4.27 24.55 -6.96
C THR A 188 -3.11 24.38 -7.94
N HIS A 189 -3.32 23.64 -9.03
CA HIS A 189 -2.26 23.27 -9.99
C HIS A 189 -2.86 22.87 -11.36
N THR A 190 -2.02 22.41 -12.29
CA THR A 190 -2.39 22.09 -13.67
C THR A 190 -1.61 20.91 -14.23
N ALA A 191 -2.22 20.14 -15.13
CA ALA A 191 -1.52 19.23 -16.03
C ALA A 191 -1.80 19.61 -17.49
N TRP A 192 -0.73 19.65 -18.29
CA TRP A 192 -0.78 19.84 -19.74
C TRP A 192 -0.65 18.49 -20.44
N LEU A 193 -1.48 18.25 -21.45
CA LEU A 193 -1.55 17.00 -22.20
C LEU A 193 -2.20 17.23 -23.57
N ASP A 194 -1.95 16.32 -24.52
CA ASP A 194 -2.64 16.22 -25.81
C ASP A 194 -3.66 15.07 -25.66
N TYR A 195 -4.90 15.35 -25.22
CA TYR A 195 -5.81 14.29 -24.75
C TYR A 195 -6.61 13.61 -25.86
N ASP A 196 -6.80 14.29 -27.00
CA ASP A 196 -7.46 13.72 -28.19
C ASP A 196 -6.52 13.50 -29.40
N LEU A 197 -5.20 13.60 -29.18
CA LEU A 197 -4.10 13.26 -30.10
C LEU A 197 -4.19 14.01 -31.45
N ASP A 198 -4.57 15.28 -31.37
CA ASP A 198 -4.76 16.22 -32.48
C ASP A 198 -3.48 17.04 -32.77
N GLY A 199 -2.56 17.13 -31.79
CA GLY A 199 -1.23 17.68 -31.94
C GLY A 199 -1.02 19.07 -31.32
N ASP A 200 -2.01 19.63 -30.61
CA ASP A 200 -1.78 20.74 -29.69
C ASP A 200 -1.90 20.36 -28.20
N LEU A 201 -2.10 21.34 -27.31
CA LEU A 201 -2.00 21.12 -25.85
C LEU A 201 -3.23 21.65 -25.12
N ASP A 202 -3.84 20.73 -24.39
CA ASP A 202 -5.02 20.89 -23.56
C ASP A 202 -4.63 21.03 -22.09
N LEU A 203 -5.60 21.45 -21.27
CA LEU A 203 -5.36 21.80 -19.87
C LEU A 203 -6.36 21.15 -18.91
N TYR A 204 -5.86 20.31 -18.01
CA TYR A 204 -6.53 20.04 -16.74
C TYR A 204 -6.13 21.10 -15.72
N LEU A 205 -7.11 21.78 -15.13
CA LEU A 205 -6.95 22.77 -14.08
C LEU A 205 -7.60 22.24 -12.79
N LEU A 206 -6.74 21.89 -11.84
CA LEU A 206 -7.09 21.35 -10.52
C LEU A 206 -7.51 22.49 -9.58
N ASN A 207 -8.61 22.28 -8.85
CA ASN A 207 -9.15 23.23 -7.89
C ASN A 207 -9.54 22.54 -6.57
N HIS A 208 -9.60 23.30 -5.49
CA HIS A 208 -10.03 22.81 -4.18
C HIS A 208 -11.32 23.50 -3.72
N ALA A 209 -12.26 22.72 -3.18
CA ALA A 209 -13.38 23.24 -2.41
C ALA A 209 -12.97 23.56 -0.96
N LEU A 210 -13.78 24.38 -0.29
CA LEU A 210 -13.59 24.68 1.14
C LEU A 210 -14.27 23.59 1.97
N HIS A 211 -13.50 22.88 2.80
CA HIS A 211 -14.05 21.80 3.64
C HIS A 211 -14.98 22.36 4.73
N SER A 212 -16.09 21.68 4.98
CA SER A 212 -17.09 22.12 5.98
C SER A 212 -17.89 20.94 6.53
N ARG A 213 -18.59 21.14 7.65
CA ARG A 213 -19.54 20.14 8.19
C ARG A 213 -20.74 19.85 7.25
N GLU A 214 -21.02 20.70 6.26
CA GLU A 214 -22.07 20.47 5.26
C GLU A 214 -21.58 19.62 4.06
N SER A 215 -20.30 19.25 4.04
CA SER A 215 -19.65 18.48 2.96
C SER A 215 -19.81 16.96 3.10
N TYR A 216 -20.26 16.46 4.26
CA TYR A 216 -20.57 15.04 4.47
C TYR A 216 -21.92 14.71 3.83
N VAL A 217 -21.89 14.32 2.55
CA VAL A 217 -23.08 14.08 1.70
C VAL A 217 -22.80 12.96 0.69
N HIS A 218 -23.84 12.32 0.15
CA HIS A 218 -23.68 11.25 -0.85
C HIS A 218 -22.87 11.65 -2.10
N SER A 219 -22.00 10.74 -2.56
CA SER A 219 -21.05 10.93 -3.66
C SER A 219 -21.68 11.18 -5.04
N TRP A 220 -22.97 10.86 -5.25
CA TRP A 220 -23.68 11.23 -6.49
C TRP A 220 -23.68 12.75 -6.76
N ARG A 221 -23.38 13.57 -5.76
CA ARG A 221 -23.16 15.02 -5.90
C ARG A 221 -21.90 15.40 -6.70
N ARG A 222 -20.97 14.48 -6.99
CA ARG A 222 -19.89 14.67 -7.98
C ARG A 222 -20.41 15.10 -9.36
N MET A 223 -21.66 14.76 -9.69
CA MET A 223 -22.38 15.19 -10.89
C MET A 223 -22.97 16.62 -10.82
N ILE A 224 -22.79 17.37 -9.72
CA ILE A 224 -23.25 18.76 -9.60
C ILE A 224 -22.08 19.71 -9.82
N ASP A 225 -22.12 20.43 -10.94
CA ASP A 225 -21.12 21.45 -11.27
C ASP A 225 -21.07 22.60 -10.25
N ALA A 226 -19.85 23.02 -9.94
CA ALA A 226 -19.49 24.09 -9.01
C ALA A 226 -18.50 25.06 -9.70
N PRO A 227 -18.98 26.04 -10.49
CA PRO A 227 -18.18 26.82 -11.44
C PRO A 227 -16.92 27.54 -10.92
N ARG A 228 -16.77 27.75 -9.60
CA ARG A 228 -15.63 28.46 -8.99
C ARG A 228 -14.66 27.59 -8.20
N VAL A 229 -14.97 26.32 -7.95
CA VAL A 229 -14.21 25.48 -6.99
C VAL A 229 -14.04 24.02 -7.41
N GLY A 230 -14.92 23.49 -8.27
CA GLY A 230 -14.67 22.19 -8.89
C GLY A 230 -13.70 22.31 -10.06
N ASP A 231 -13.12 21.18 -10.47
CA ASP A 231 -12.09 21.12 -11.50
C ASP A 231 -12.57 21.56 -12.89
N LYS A 232 -11.62 21.92 -13.75
CA LYS A 232 -11.88 22.33 -15.13
C LYS A 232 -10.98 21.56 -16.07
N PHE A 233 -11.54 21.16 -17.20
CA PHE A 233 -10.81 20.51 -18.29
C PHE A 233 -11.10 21.28 -19.56
N TYR A 234 -10.06 21.76 -20.23
CA TYR A 234 -10.17 22.65 -21.39
C TYR A 234 -9.52 22.01 -22.61
N ARG A 235 -10.26 21.87 -23.72
CA ARG A 235 -9.65 21.63 -25.03
C ARG A 235 -9.16 22.94 -25.61
N GLN A 236 -8.01 22.96 -26.29
CA GLN A 236 -7.60 24.08 -27.13
C GLN A 236 -8.32 24.03 -28.50
N ASP A 237 -9.14 25.04 -28.79
CA ASP A 237 -9.74 25.27 -30.11
C ASP A 237 -8.96 26.38 -30.83
N ASP A 238 -7.94 26.01 -31.62
CA ASP A 238 -7.18 26.90 -32.51
C ASP A 238 -6.50 28.09 -31.78
N GLY A 239 -5.94 27.82 -30.59
CA GLY A 239 -5.32 28.81 -29.71
C GLY A 239 -6.29 29.54 -28.77
N TYR A 240 -7.49 29.01 -28.55
CA TYR A 240 -8.44 29.46 -27.52
C TYR A 240 -9.01 28.27 -26.75
N PHE A 241 -8.90 28.28 -25.42
CA PHE A 241 -9.28 27.17 -24.55
C PHE A 241 -10.78 27.19 -24.22
N VAL A 242 -11.43 26.04 -24.37
CA VAL A 242 -12.87 25.84 -24.12
C VAL A 242 -13.05 24.78 -23.05
N SER A 243 -13.63 25.16 -21.90
CA SER A 243 -13.96 24.24 -20.82
C SER A 243 -15.01 23.21 -21.27
N ILE A 244 -14.61 21.95 -21.34
CA ILE A 244 -15.39 20.79 -21.79
C ILE A 244 -15.53 19.69 -20.71
N ALA A 245 -15.26 19.99 -19.43
CA ALA A 245 -15.24 18.99 -18.36
C ALA A 245 -16.49 18.08 -18.32
N ALA A 246 -17.69 18.65 -18.51
CA ALA A 246 -18.94 17.89 -18.51
C ALA A 246 -19.14 17.02 -19.78
N GLU A 247 -18.67 17.47 -20.94
CA GLU A 247 -18.60 16.68 -22.17
C GLU A 247 -17.57 15.55 -22.06
N ALA A 248 -16.41 15.82 -21.46
CA ALA A 248 -15.29 14.90 -21.31
C ALA A 248 -15.48 13.87 -20.18
N GLY A 249 -16.47 14.03 -19.30
CA GLY A 249 -16.74 13.11 -18.18
C GLY A 249 -15.96 13.40 -16.90
N ILE A 250 -15.28 14.54 -16.82
CA ILE A 250 -14.54 15.00 -15.63
C ILE A 250 -15.52 15.60 -14.60
N TYR A 251 -15.36 15.26 -13.32
CA TYR A 251 -16.15 15.88 -12.25
C TYR A 251 -15.69 17.33 -12.00
N SER A 252 -16.66 18.25 -11.95
CA SER A 252 -16.47 19.69 -11.76
C SER A 252 -17.16 20.15 -10.47
N SER A 253 -17.05 19.35 -9.39
CA SER A 253 -17.95 19.45 -8.23
C SER A 253 -17.35 20.17 -7.01
N ALA A 254 -18.21 20.66 -6.11
CA ALA A 254 -17.81 21.24 -4.81
C ALA A 254 -17.46 20.19 -3.74
N LEU A 255 -17.29 18.92 -4.12
CA LEU A 255 -16.70 17.88 -3.27
C LEU A 255 -15.22 17.63 -3.59
N GLY A 256 -14.73 18.07 -4.76
CA GLY A 256 -13.31 17.99 -5.10
C GLY A 256 -12.48 18.85 -4.15
N TYR A 257 -11.42 18.25 -3.61
CA TYR A 257 -10.45 18.86 -2.71
C TYR A 257 -9.06 18.72 -3.33
N GLY A 258 -8.93 19.13 -4.59
CA GLY A 258 -7.81 18.78 -5.45
C GLY A 258 -6.48 19.39 -5.00
N LEU A 259 -5.58 18.52 -4.53
CA LEU A 259 -4.20 18.85 -4.15
C LEU A 259 -3.15 18.26 -5.12
N GLY A 260 -3.42 17.09 -5.70
CA GLY A 260 -2.57 16.44 -6.70
C GLY A 260 -3.23 16.27 -8.08
N ILE A 261 -2.48 16.43 -9.17
CA ILE A 261 -2.92 16.12 -10.55
C ILE A 261 -1.74 15.65 -11.41
N LEU A 262 -1.88 14.52 -12.09
CA LEU A 262 -0.90 14.01 -13.07
C LEU A 262 -1.54 13.32 -14.26
N ALA A 263 -0.77 13.27 -15.36
CA ALA A 263 -1.08 12.52 -16.57
C ALA A 263 -0.04 11.40 -16.80
N SER A 264 -0.48 10.27 -17.34
CA SER A 264 0.34 9.10 -17.71
C SER A 264 -0.47 8.16 -18.62
N ASP A 265 0.18 7.29 -19.40
CA ASP A 265 -0.49 6.25 -20.22
C ASP A 265 -0.54 4.93 -19.42
N LEU A 266 -1.40 4.88 -18.38
CA LEU A 266 -1.43 3.82 -17.38
C LEU A 266 -1.99 2.50 -17.94
N ASN A 267 -2.96 2.56 -18.85
CA ASN A 267 -3.52 1.37 -19.51
C ASN A 267 -2.66 0.84 -20.69
N GLN A 268 -1.62 1.59 -21.10
CA GLN A 268 -0.74 1.32 -22.24
C GLN A 268 -1.46 1.16 -23.60
N ASP A 269 -2.53 1.93 -23.84
CA ASP A 269 -3.18 2.04 -25.14
C ASP A 269 -2.68 3.24 -25.98
N GLY A 270 -1.95 4.17 -25.34
CA GLY A 270 -1.31 5.32 -25.97
C GLY A 270 -2.05 6.66 -25.83
N TRP A 271 -3.18 6.69 -25.11
CA TRP A 271 -3.89 7.94 -24.79
C TRP A 271 -3.56 8.39 -23.35
N PRO A 272 -3.33 9.69 -23.08
CA PRO A 272 -3.05 10.13 -21.70
C PRO A 272 -4.26 9.96 -20.77
N ASP A 273 -4.10 9.14 -19.73
CA ASP A 273 -4.98 9.04 -18.55
C ASP A 273 -4.67 10.16 -17.55
N LEU A 274 -5.52 10.35 -16.53
CA LEU A 274 -5.33 11.34 -15.46
C LEU A 274 -5.58 10.75 -14.06
N TYR A 275 -4.71 11.06 -13.10
CA TYR A 275 -4.92 10.81 -11.66
C TYR A 275 -5.11 12.12 -10.90
N VAL A 276 -6.16 12.21 -10.08
CA VAL A 276 -6.49 13.36 -9.21
C VAL A 276 -6.42 12.93 -7.75
N GLY A 277 -5.63 13.66 -6.96
CA GLY A 277 -5.54 13.51 -5.51
C GLY A 277 -6.44 14.48 -4.76
N ASN A 278 -7.32 13.97 -3.88
CA ASN A 278 -8.25 14.75 -3.07
C ASN A 278 -7.98 14.66 -1.55
N ASP A 279 -8.19 15.76 -0.82
CA ASP A 279 -8.14 15.83 0.65
C ASP A 279 -9.45 15.34 1.34
N PHE A 280 -9.37 15.14 2.66
CA PHE A 280 -10.40 14.85 3.67
C PHE A 280 -11.12 13.51 3.62
N HIS A 281 -12.00 13.33 2.63
CA HIS A 281 -12.96 12.21 2.56
C HIS A 281 -13.58 12.05 1.17
N GLU A 282 -13.21 12.87 0.20
CA GLU A 282 -13.57 12.62 -1.19
C GLU A 282 -12.64 11.53 -1.74
N ASP A 283 -13.13 10.69 -2.65
CA ASP A 283 -12.29 9.70 -3.31
C ASP A 283 -11.23 10.42 -4.18
N ASP A 284 -10.03 9.87 -4.31
CA ASP A 284 -9.18 10.19 -5.47
C ASP A 284 -9.93 9.84 -6.77
N TYR A 285 -9.50 10.35 -7.93
CA TYR A 285 -10.10 9.99 -9.22
C TYR A 285 -9.03 9.45 -10.17
N LEU A 286 -9.27 8.25 -10.74
CA LEU A 286 -8.51 7.75 -11.89
C LEU A 286 -9.41 7.81 -13.13
N TYR A 287 -9.10 8.75 -14.02
CA TYR A 287 -9.79 8.96 -15.27
C TYR A 287 -9.03 8.27 -16.41
N LEU A 288 -9.51 7.09 -16.83
CA LEU A 288 -8.96 6.40 -17.99
C LEU A 288 -9.49 7.05 -19.27
N ASN A 289 -8.62 7.39 -20.21
CA ASN A 289 -9.01 7.94 -21.50
C ASN A 289 -9.65 6.84 -22.37
N SER A 290 -10.56 7.22 -23.26
CA SER A 290 -11.29 6.28 -24.14
C SER A 290 -10.92 6.41 -25.61
N GLY A 291 -10.07 7.38 -25.99
CA GLY A 291 -9.79 7.71 -27.39
C GLY A 291 -11.02 8.21 -28.18
N LEU A 292 -12.09 8.61 -27.48
CA LEU A 292 -13.35 9.10 -28.04
C LEU A 292 -13.65 10.57 -27.65
N GLY A 293 -12.66 11.29 -27.13
CA GLY A 293 -12.83 12.63 -26.56
C GLY A 293 -13.48 12.64 -25.16
N THR A 294 -13.41 11.52 -24.44
CA THR A 294 -14.03 11.34 -23.12
C THR A 294 -13.18 10.46 -22.20
N PHE A 295 -13.31 10.66 -20.88
CA PHE A 295 -12.69 9.83 -19.85
C PHE A 295 -13.73 8.94 -19.15
N THR A 296 -13.26 7.86 -18.55
CA THR A 296 -14.04 6.96 -17.69
C THR A 296 -13.40 6.88 -16.30
N GLU A 297 -14.04 7.49 -15.31
CA GLU A 297 -13.69 7.32 -13.90
C GLU A 297 -13.71 5.82 -13.53
N SER A 298 -12.61 5.35 -12.97
CA SER A 298 -12.30 3.93 -12.80
C SER A 298 -11.55 3.55 -11.52
N LEU A 299 -11.29 4.45 -10.57
CA LEU A 299 -10.46 4.18 -9.38
C LEU A 299 -10.85 2.85 -8.69
N TRP A 300 -12.12 2.70 -8.33
CA TRP A 300 -12.61 1.50 -7.63
C TRP A 300 -12.76 0.24 -8.52
N LYS A 301 -12.27 0.29 -9.76
CA LYS A 301 -12.02 -0.88 -10.62
C LYS A 301 -10.54 -1.28 -10.63
N THR A 302 -9.64 -0.37 -10.26
CA THR A 302 -8.19 -0.52 -10.41
C THR A 302 -7.46 -0.64 -9.07
N THR A 303 -7.93 0.04 -8.01
CA THR A 303 -7.31 0.06 -6.66
C THR A 303 -8.20 -0.59 -5.59
N GLY A 304 -7.60 -1.13 -4.53
CA GLY A 304 -8.31 -1.67 -3.36
C GLY A 304 -8.58 -0.68 -2.22
N GLN A 305 -7.71 0.32 -2.05
CA GLN A 305 -7.85 1.44 -1.11
C GLN A 305 -6.94 2.60 -1.55
N THR A 306 -7.23 3.83 -1.14
CA THR A 306 -6.39 5.03 -1.38
C THR A 306 -5.96 5.69 -0.08
N SER A 307 -5.11 6.73 -0.21
CA SER A 307 -4.96 7.76 0.83
C SER A 307 -6.32 8.40 1.19
N ARG A 308 -6.40 9.04 2.36
CA ARG A 308 -7.58 9.78 2.83
C ARG A 308 -7.46 11.27 2.52
N SER A 309 -6.31 11.82 2.88
CA SER A 309 -5.96 13.21 2.70
C SER A 309 -4.84 13.26 1.68
N THR A 310 -5.16 13.01 0.41
CA THR A 310 -4.15 12.99 -0.65
C THR A 310 -3.63 14.40 -0.87
N MET A 311 -2.35 14.60 -0.53
CA MET A 311 -1.65 15.87 -0.68
C MET A 311 -1.08 15.97 -2.10
N GLY A 312 0.24 15.89 -2.28
CA GLY A 312 0.84 15.68 -3.61
C GLY A 312 0.87 14.22 -4.04
N VAL A 313 1.11 14.02 -5.35
CA VAL A 313 1.16 12.71 -6.01
C VAL A 313 2.33 12.65 -7.00
N ASP A 314 2.93 11.47 -7.21
CA ASP A 314 3.83 11.23 -8.35
C ASP A 314 3.54 9.89 -9.06
N ILE A 315 3.86 9.82 -10.35
CA ILE A 315 3.67 8.64 -11.20
C ILE A 315 4.97 8.30 -11.95
N ALA A 316 5.57 7.15 -11.61
CA ALA A 316 6.84 6.72 -12.18
C ALA A 316 7.01 5.20 -12.14
N ASP A 317 7.78 4.65 -13.08
CA ASP A 317 8.26 3.26 -13.10
C ASP A 317 9.37 3.10 -12.04
N LEU A 318 9.02 2.89 -10.77
CA LEU A 318 9.94 2.74 -9.65
C LEU A 318 10.65 1.38 -9.66
N ASN A 319 9.92 0.33 -10.09
CA ASN A 319 10.40 -1.05 -10.07
C ASN A 319 11.21 -1.46 -11.33
N ASN A 320 11.26 -0.61 -12.35
CA ASN A 320 11.93 -0.86 -13.65
C ASN A 320 11.38 -2.12 -14.36
N ASP A 321 10.06 -2.36 -14.35
CA ASP A 321 9.39 -3.31 -15.25
C ASP A 321 8.72 -2.63 -16.46
N GLY A 322 8.59 -1.30 -16.43
CA GLY A 322 7.97 -0.50 -17.49
C GLY A 322 6.48 -0.19 -17.28
N LEU A 323 5.91 -0.54 -16.13
CA LEU A 323 4.58 -0.15 -15.67
C LEU A 323 4.73 0.93 -14.58
N PRO A 324 4.19 2.16 -14.76
CA PRO A 324 4.38 3.21 -13.77
C PRO A 324 3.47 3.01 -12.53
N GLU A 325 4.07 3.08 -11.35
CA GLU A 325 3.38 3.13 -10.05
C GLU A 325 2.88 4.53 -9.71
N ILE A 326 1.88 4.61 -8.81
CA ILE A 326 1.33 5.88 -8.31
C ILE A 326 1.68 6.01 -6.81
N VAL A 327 2.34 7.11 -6.44
CA VAL A 327 2.60 7.52 -5.05
C VAL A 327 1.62 8.62 -4.68
N ALA A 328 0.91 8.47 -3.56
CA ALA A 328 0.00 9.48 -3.01
C ALA A 328 0.27 9.67 -1.51
N LEU A 329 0.48 10.93 -1.08
CA LEU A 329 0.91 11.24 0.29
C LEU A 329 -0.27 11.62 1.21
N ASP A 330 -0.08 11.41 2.51
CA ASP A 330 -0.97 11.82 3.61
C ASP A 330 -0.10 12.46 4.73
N MET A 331 -0.58 12.51 5.97
CA MET A 331 0.03 13.22 7.10
C MET A 331 0.47 12.32 8.26
N LEU A 332 0.52 10.99 8.08
CA LEU A 332 0.83 10.05 9.16
C LEU A 332 2.28 10.21 9.67
N PRO A 333 2.52 10.60 10.94
CA PRO A 333 3.88 10.72 11.49
C PRO A 333 4.58 9.36 11.61
N PRO A 334 5.91 9.26 11.42
CA PRO A 334 6.63 8.00 11.60
C PRO A 334 6.85 7.63 13.07
N ASP A 335 6.83 8.59 14.01
CA ASP A 335 7.02 8.30 15.44
C ASP A 335 5.68 8.06 16.17
N LEU A 336 5.58 6.92 16.88
CA LEU A 336 4.37 6.51 17.60
C LEU A 336 3.88 7.56 18.60
N ALA A 337 4.79 8.32 19.22
CA ALA A 337 4.43 9.34 20.19
C ALA A 337 3.68 10.51 19.51
N THR A 338 4.10 10.95 18.32
CA THR A 338 3.36 11.95 17.54
C THR A 338 2.09 11.35 16.92
N GLN A 339 2.11 10.12 16.42
CA GLN A 339 0.88 9.41 15.95
C GLN A 339 -0.22 9.39 17.02
N ARG A 340 0.13 9.15 18.29
CA ARG A 340 -0.82 9.16 19.43
C ARG A 340 -1.40 10.54 19.76
N THR A 341 -0.92 11.60 19.10
CA THR A 341 -1.40 12.99 19.25
C THR A 341 -1.93 13.61 17.95
N ALA A 342 -1.57 13.09 16.78
CA ALA A 342 -2.08 13.50 15.47
C ALA A 342 -3.30 12.66 15.06
N GLY A 343 -4.26 13.27 14.35
CA GLY A 343 -5.65 12.84 14.47
C GLY A 343 -6.29 12.01 13.36
N ASN A 344 -6.87 10.87 13.77
CA ASN A 344 -8.02 10.21 13.12
C ASN A 344 -9.07 9.72 14.15
N ALA A 345 -9.39 10.54 15.15
CA ALA A 345 -10.30 10.15 16.24
C ALA A 345 -11.71 9.80 15.73
N ASN A 346 -12.26 8.69 16.23
CA ASN A 346 -13.60 8.16 15.92
C ASN A 346 -13.84 7.83 14.42
N ALA A 347 -12.79 7.46 13.68
CA ALA A 347 -12.85 7.26 12.24
C ALA A 347 -13.70 6.05 11.77
N ASP A 348 -13.74 4.92 12.49
CA ASP A 348 -14.45 3.71 12.02
C ASP A 348 -15.95 3.97 11.76
N ALA A 349 -16.62 4.64 12.71
CA ALA A 349 -18.02 5.01 12.59
C ALA A 349 -18.27 6.06 11.46
N ARG A 350 -17.27 6.89 11.17
CA ARG A 350 -17.28 7.82 10.01
C ARG A 350 -17.14 7.03 8.71
N MET A 351 -16.26 6.03 8.63
CA MET A 351 -16.05 5.22 7.43
C MET A 351 -17.31 4.43 7.03
N ARG A 352 -18.06 3.86 7.98
CA ARG A 352 -19.35 3.22 7.68
C ARG A 352 -20.36 4.20 7.05
N ILE A 353 -20.44 5.43 7.56
CA ILE A 353 -21.31 6.49 7.02
C ILE A 353 -20.84 6.95 5.63
N LEU A 354 -19.53 6.98 5.38
CA LEU A 354 -18.97 7.31 4.06
C LEU A 354 -19.24 6.18 3.03
N ALA A 355 -19.13 4.91 3.42
CA ALA A 355 -19.52 3.78 2.58
C ALA A 355 -21.03 3.81 2.23
N ASP A 356 -21.90 4.05 3.22
CA ASP A 356 -23.35 4.30 3.01
C ASP A 356 -23.62 5.50 2.07
N PHE A 357 -22.69 6.45 2.02
CA PHE A 357 -22.76 7.63 1.16
C PHE A 357 -22.17 7.42 -0.23
N GLY A 358 -21.47 6.30 -0.47
CA GLY A 358 -20.90 5.91 -1.75
C GLY A 358 -19.48 6.44 -2.01
N TYR A 359 -18.69 6.65 -0.96
CA TYR A 359 -17.23 6.80 -1.01
C TYR A 359 -16.56 5.42 -0.80
N GLY A 360 -15.31 5.26 -1.22
CA GLY A 360 -14.59 3.99 -1.11
C GLY A 360 -13.68 3.85 0.12
N PRO A 361 -12.90 2.76 0.22
CA PRO A 361 -11.96 2.53 1.31
C PRO A 361 -10.76 3.49 1.25
N GLN A 362 -10.61 4.32 2.29
CA GLN A 362 -9.50 5.26 2.44
C GLN A 362 -8.75 5.03 3.75
N VAL A 363 -7.42 5.11 3.71
CA VAL A 363 -6.52 5.00 4.86
C VAL A 363 -5.74 6.29 5.04
N ALA A 364 -5.63 6.80 6.27
CA ALA A 364 -4.93 8.05 6.55
C ALA A 364 -3.41 7.85 6.69
N ARG A 365 -2.76 7.54 5.57
CA ARG A 365 -1.34 7.20 5.44
C ARG A 365 -0.92 7.31 3.97
N ASN A 366 0.37 7.45 3.70
CA ASN A 366 0.86 7.42 2.32
C ASN A 366 0.50 6.08 1.67
N THR A 367 0.15 6.10 0.38
CA THR A 367 -0.12 4.90 -0.41
C THR A 367 0.81 4.81 -1.63
N LEU A 368 1.21 3.58 -1.94
CA LEU A 368 1.99 3.22 -3.13
C LEU A 368 1.18 2.19 -3.90
N GLN A 369 0.51 2.64 -4.96
CA GLN A 369 -0.24 1.78 -5.87
C GLN A 369 0.76 1.14 -6.84
N LEU A 370 1.27 -0.04 -6.47
CA LEU A 370 2.12 -0.85 -7.34
C LEU A 370 1.32 -1.35 -8.53
N HIS A 371 1.71 -0.99 -9.74
CA HIS A 371 1.07 -1.47 -10.96
C HIS A 371 1.29 -3.00 -11.10
N ARG A 372 0.22 -3.75 -11.37
CA ARG A 372 0.24 -5.23 -11.42
C ARG A 372 0.03 -5.80 -12.82
N GLY A 373 -0.32 -4.95 -13.78
CA GLY A 373 -0.60 -5.30 -15.16
C GLY A 373 -1.92 -4.71 -15.61
N ILE A 374 -2.40 -5.17 -16.77
CA ILE A 374 -3.65 -4.72 -17.40
C ILE A 374 -4.51 -5.96 -17.62
N THR A 375 -5.81 -5.90 -17.32
CA THR A 375 -6.74 -7.02 -17.55
C THR A 375 -6.99 -7.21 -19.06
N PRO A 376 -7.53 -8.37 -19.50
CA PRO A 376 -7.87 -8.59 -20.92
C PRO A 376 -8.85 -7.57 -21.51
N GLU A 377 -9.59 -6.86 -20.67
CA GLU A 377 -10.52 -5.78 -21.02
C GLU A 377 -9.85 -4.40 -21.19
N GLY A 378 -8.54 -4.29 -20.93
CA GLY A 378 -7.79 -3.03 -21.04
C GLY A 378 -7.80 -2.16 -19.78
N THR A 379 -8.10 -2.72 -18.60
CA THR A 379 -8.13 -1.97 -17.33
C THR A 379 -6.85 -2.23 -16.52
N PRO A 380 -6.06 -1.21 -16.14
CA PRO A 380 -4.90 -1.39 -15.26
C PRO A 380 -5.35 -1.76 -13.83
N PHE A 381 -4.54 -2.49 -13.08
CA PHE A 381 -4.86 -2.85 -11.69
C PHE A 381 -3.64 -2.76 -10.76
N PHE A 382 -3.87 -2.40 -9.51
CA PHE A 382 -2.83 -1.95 -8.57
C PHE A 382 -2.89 -2.64 -7.20
N SER A 383 -1.74 -2.76 -6.56
CA SER A 383 -1.56 -3.26 -5.19
C SER A 383 -1.08 -2.11 -4.30
N GLU A 384 -1.87 -1.71 -3.29
CA GLU A 384 -1.41 -0.75 -2.27
C GLU A 384 -0.36 -1.41 -1.38
N ILE A 385 0.92 -1.01 -1.47
CA ILE A 385 2.05 -1.68 -0.78
C ILE A 385 2.95 -0.76 0.06
N ALA A 386 2.50 0.43 0.45
CA ALA A 386 3.36 1.42 1.13
C ALA A 386 4.01 0.88 2.42
N SER A 387 3.30 -0.01 3.15
CA SER A 387 3.77 -0.59 4.40
C SER A 387 4.84 -1.65 4.19
N PHE A 388 4.70 -2.47 3.14
CA PHE A 388 5.78 -3.34 2.70
C PHE A 388 6.99 -2.54 2.17
N ALA A 389 6.72 -1.41 1.51
CA ALA A 389 7.74 -0.59 0.86
C ALA A 389 8.51 0.34 1.81
N GLY A 390 8.02 0.56 3.03
CA GLY A 390 8.69 1.39 4.05
C GLY A 390 8.41 2.89 3.93
N ILE A 391 7.39 3.31 3.16
CA ILE A 391 7.10 4.74 2.88
C ILE A 391 5.73 5.21 3.39
N THR A 392 5.02 4.41 4.19
CA THR A 392 3.67 4.68 4.72
C THR A 392 3.53 5.97 5.54
N ALA A 393 4.60 6.40 6.23
CA ALA A 393 4.54 7.46 7.23
C ALA A 393 5.72 8.43 7.08
N THR A 394 5.43 9.65 6.63
CA THR A 394 6.41 10.74 6.48
C THR A 394 6.03 12.00 7.25
N ASP A 395 4.98 11.98 8.08
CA ASP A 395 4.38 13.15 8.72
C ASP A 395 3.77 14.11 7.68
N TRP A 396 3.49 15.38 8.05
CA TRP A 396 2.76 16.35 7.23
C TRP A 396 3.44 16.67 5.90
N SER A 397 3.13 15.90 4.86
CA SER A 397 3.87 15.87 3.61
C SER A 397 3.17 16.64 2.48
N TRP A 398 3.94 17.16 1.52
CA TRP A 398 3.43 17.94 0.40
C TRP A 398 3.79 17.31 -0.96
N ALA A 399 4.99 17.58 -1.50
CA ALA A 399 5.40 17.11 -2.82
C ALA A 399 6.22 15.81 -2.73
N PRO A 400 5.72 14.67 -3.25
CA PRO A 400 6.58 13.58 -3.68
C PRO A 400 7.25 13.94 -5.01
N LEU A 401 8.50 13.54 -5.20
CA LEU A 401 9.21 13.60 -6.48
C LEU A 401 9.97 12.29 -6.69
N ALA A 402 9.63 11.54 -7.72
CA ALA A 402 10.31 10.32 -8.13
C ALA A 402 11.45 10.63 -9.12
N GLY A 403 12.67 10.26 -8.79
CA GLY A 403 13.86 10.56 -9.60
C GLY A 403 15.04 9.68 -9.24
N ASP A 404 15.93 9.43 -10.20
CA ASP A 404 17.19 8.70 -9.99
C ASP A 404 18.23 9.68 -9.45
N PHE A 405 18.25 9.88 -8.13
CA PHE A 405 19.00 10.97 -7.49
C PHE A 405 20.48 10.62 -7.29
N ASP A 406 20.84 9.36 -7.03
CA ASP A 406 22.25 8.93 -6.99
C ASP A 406 22.79 8.39 -8.33
N GLY A 407 21.93 8.19 -9.34
CA GLY A 407 22.30 7.87 -10.71
C GLY A 407 22.61 6.39 -10.95
N ASP A 408 22.22 5.48 -10.05
CA ASP A 408 22.44 4.04 -10.18
C ASP A 408 21.43 3.32 -11.09
N GLY A 409 20.39 4.03 -11.56
CA GLY A 409 19.37 3.54 -12.48
C GLY A 409 18.06 3.14 -11.81
N TRP A 410 17.92 3.30 -10.49
CA TRP A 410 16.68 3.11 -9.75
C TRP A 410 16.04 4.46 -9.42
N LYS A 411 14.71 4.50 -9.32
CA LYS A 411 14.01 5.75 -8.95
C LYS A 411 13.86 5.79 -7.43
N ASP A 412 14.46 6.82 -6.85
CA ASP A 412 14.35 7.21 -5.46
C ASP A 412 13.13 8.14 -5.30
N LEU A 413 12.71 8.41 -4.07
CA LEU A 413 11.67 9.39 -3.76
C LEU A 413 12.22 10.51 -2.88
N TYR A 414 11.96 11.76 -3.23
CA TYR A 414 12.16 12.93 -2.36
C TYR A 414 10.79 13.47 -1.92
N ILE A 415 10.61 13.81 -0.64
CA ILE A 415 9.31 14.23 -0.08
C ILE A 415 9.46 15.48 0.78
N THR A 416 8.82 16.59 0.36
CA THR A 416 8.76 17.83 1.15
C THR A 416 7.75 17.76 2.28
N ASN A 417 8.01 18.48 3.38
CA ASN A 417 7.32 18.28 4.65
C ASN A 417 7.16 19.55 5.52
N GLY A 418 6.20 19.47 6.45
CA GLY A 418 6.01 20.40 7.56
C GLY A 418 4.84 21.37 7.42
N ILE A 419 4.40 21.95 8.54
CA ILE A 419 3.35 22.98 8.59
C ILE A 419 3.58 23.93 9.81
N PRO A 420 3.32 25.25 9.72
CA PRO A 420 3.53 26.19 10.83
C PRO A 420 2.67 25.91 12.08
N GLY A 421 1.53 25.23 11.90
CA GLY A 421 0.66 24.76 12.97
C GLY A 421 -0.23 23.63 12.48
N ARG A 422 -0.28 22.52 13.24
CA ARG A 422 -1.10 21.34 12.93
C ARG A 422 -2.57 21.58 13.34
N PRO A 423 -3.53 21.66 12.40
CA PRO A 423 -4.95 21.61 12.74
C PRO A 423 -5.42 20.21 13.14
N ASN A 424 -4.64 19.15 12.84
CA ASN A 424 -4.97 17.76 13.13
C ASN A 424 -4.49 17.24 14.51
N ASP A 425 -3.93 18.09 15.38
CA ASP A 425 -3.62 17.69 16.76
C ASP A 425 -4.90 17.44 17.57
N LEU A 426 -4.96 16.29 18.24
CA LEU A 426 -6.18 15.78 18.87
C LEU A 426 -6.56 16.54 20.16
N ASP A 427 -5.59 17.01 20.95
CA ASP A 427 -5.88 17.88 22.10
C ASP A 427 -6.31 19.29 21.63
N TYR A 428 -5.79 19.76 20.49
CA TYR A 428 -6.24 20.98 19.83
C TYR A 428 -7.67 20.84 19.27
N ILE A 429 -8.02 19.70 18.68
CA ILE A 429 -9.38 19.40 18.21
C ILE A 429 -10.36 19.35 19.40
N GLU A 430 -10.04 18.66 20.50
CA GLU A 430 -10.86 18.69 21.73
C GLU A 430 -11.01 20.14 22.27
N TYR A 431 -9.93 20.93 22.24
CA TYR A 431 -9.94 22.34 22.66
C TYR A 431 -10.83 23.24 21.77
N VAL A 432 -10.72 23.13 20.45
CA VAL A 432 -11.51 23.93 19.49
C VAL A 432 -12.99 23.54 19.52
N ALA A 433 -13.31 22.26 19.75
CA ALA A 433 -14.68 21.77 19.89
C ALA A 433 -15.41 22.32 21.13
N ALA A 434 -14.68 22.86 22.13
CA ALA A 434 -15.28 23.37 23.35
C ALA A 434 -16.26 24.55 23.09
N PRO A 435 -17.47 24.58 23.67
CA PRO A 435 -18.50 25.58 23.33
C PRO A 435 -18.10 27.05 23.55
N ASP A 436 -17.25 27.34 24.54
CA ASP A 436 -16.74 28.70 24.76
C ASP A 436 -15.70 29.13 23.70
N ILE A 437 -15.01 28.18 23.04
CA ILE A 437 -14.07 28.43 21.95
C ILE A 437 -14.80 28.50 20.61
N GLN A 438 -15.77 27.61 20.36
CA GLN A 438 -16.69 27.75 19.22
C GLN A 438 -17.39 29.12 19.20
N ARG A 439 -17.73 29.71 20.37
CA ARG A 439 -18.26 31.08 20.42
C ARG A 439 -17.21 32.14 20.08
N ILE A 440 -15.93 31.95 20.43
CA ILE A 440 -14.85 32.87 19.99
C ILE A 440 -14.74 32.82 18.47
N LEU A 441 -14.72 31.63 17.86
CA LEU A 441 -14.64 31.46 16.40
C LEU A 441 -15.88 31.89 15.61
N LEU A 442 -16.97 32.33 16.27
CA LEU A 442 -18.23 32.75 15.63
C LEU A 442 -18.65 34.19 15.97
N GLU A 443 -18.22 34.72 17.12
CA GLU A 443 -18.66 36.01 17.67
C GLU A 443 -17.51 36.83 18.27
N GLY A 444 -16.25 36.46 17.99
CA GLY A 444 -15.08 37.00 18.65
C GLY A 444 -14.57 38.33 18.09
N SER A 445 -13.25 38.45 18.12
CA SER A 445 -12.49 39.52 17.48
C SER A 445 -11.16 38.92 17.03
N PRO A 446 -10.50 39.43 15.97
CA PRO A 446 -9.31 38.77 15.39
C PRO A 446 -8.19 38.49 16.39
N ALA A 447 -8.03 39.33 17.42
CA ALA A 447 -7.07 39.09 18.50
C ALA A 447 -7.38 37.83 19.35
N GLN A 448 -8.65 37.46 19.49
CA GLN A 448 -9.12 36.25 20.18
C GLN A 448 -9.10 35.02 19.27
N GLU A 449 -9.41 35.16 17.98
CA GLU A 449 -9.20 34.09 16.99
C GLU A 449 -7.70 33.75 16.86
N ALA A 450 -6.82 34.76 16.86
CA ALA A 450 -5.37 34.56 16.92
C ALA A 450 -4.90 33.85 18.21
N GLU A 451 -5.52 34.13 19.38
CA GLU A 451 -5.28 33.38 20.62
C GLU A 451 -5.75 31.91 20.56
N VAL A 452 -6.63 31.55 19.61
CA VAL A 452 -7.00 30.17 19.30
C VAL A 452 -5.99 29.55 18.32
N ALA A 453 -5.67 30.22 17.21
CA ALA A 453 -4.70 29.73 16.22
C ALA A 453 -3.30 29.48 16.82
N LEU A 454 -2.83 30.35 17.73
CA LEU A 454 -1.54 30.22 18.44
C LEU A 454 -1.44 29.00 19.38
N LYS A 455 -2.46 28.12 19.43
CA LYS A 455 -2.43 26.85 20.17
C LYS A 455 -2.28 25.62 19.29
N MET A 456 -2.29 25.76 17.97
CA MET A 456 -1.86 24.68 17.07
C MET A 456 -0.37 24.40 17.32
N PRO A 457 0.05 23.14 17.57
CA PRO A 457 1.47 22.81 17.69
C PRO A 457 2.12 22.81 16.30
N ALA A 458 3.32 23.38 16.17
CA ALA A 458 4.03 23.45 14.90
C ALA A 458 4.64 22.12 14.47
N ALA A 459 4.70 21.87 13.16
CA ALA A 459 5.42 20.76 12.53
C ALA A 459 6.61 21.31 11.72
N ILE A 460 7.65 21.76 12.42
CA ILE A 460 8.92 22.13 11.78
C ILE A 460 9.80 20.88 11.80
N ILE A 461 9.65 20.07 10.76
CA ILE A 461 10.23 18.74 10.59
C ILE A 461 11.13 18.71 9.33
N PRO A 462 12.00 17.70 9.16
CA PRO A 462 12.80 17.55 7.95
C PRO A 462 12.00 17.10 6.73
N ASN A 463 12.55 17.37 5.55
CA ASN A 463 12.17 16.68 4.30
C ASN A 463 12.82 15.29 4.26
N TYR A 464 12.20 14.34 3.55
CA TYR A 464 12.71 12.97 3.41
C TYR A 464 13.31 12.71 2.03
N ALA A 465 14.24 11.76 1.96
CA ALA A 465 14.50 11.00 0.75
C ALA A 465 14.66 9.52 1.08
N PHE A 466 14.20 8.72 0.13
CA PHE A 466 14.05 7.29 0.21
C PHE A 466 14.77 6.68 -0.99
N LYS A 467 15.88 5.98 -0.76
CA LYS A 467 16.60 5.29 -1.84
C LYS A 467 15.77 4.10 -2.32
N GLY A 468 15.54 4.01 -3.63
CA GLY A 468 14.75 2.97 -4.28
C GLY A 468 15.54 1.70 -4.62
N GLY A 469 14.84 0.74 -5.23
CA GLY A 469 15.47 -0.51 -5.70
C GLY A 469 14.47 -1.59 -6.13
N ARG A 470 14.99 -2.60 -6.84
CA ARG A 470 14.22 -3.69 -7.48
C ARG A 470 13.28 -4.48 -6.56
N ASN A 471 13.52 -4.48 -5.26
CA ASN A 471 12.69 -5.17 -4.27
C ASN A 471 11.48 -4.35 -3.80
N LEU A 472 11.35 -3.09 -4.24
CA LEU A 472 10.33 -2.12 -3.78
C LEU A 472 10.33 -1.93 -2.26
N GLN A 473 11.51 -1.96 -1.63
CA GLN A 473 11.67 -1.58 -0.23
C GLN A 473 12.67 -0.44 -0.18
N PHE A 474 12.23 0.70 0.32
CA PHE A 474 12.99 1.93 0.31
C PHE A 474 13.79 2.13 1.60
N GLU A 475 14.97 2.74 1.51
CA GLU A 475 15.81 3.09 2.66
C GLU A 475 15.72 4.60 2.93
N ASP A 476 15.35 5.02 4.15
CA ASP A 476 15.47 6.43 4.57
C ASP A 476 16.94 6.85 4.61
N VAL A 477 17.32 7.64 3.61
CA VAL A 477 18.68 8.16 3.39
C VAL A 477 18.78 9.64 3.73
N SER A 478 17.72 10.27 4.25
CA SER A 478 17.57 11.73 4.40
C SER A 478 18.74 12.40 5.15
N THR A 479 19.23 11.74 6.21
CA THR A 479 20.40 12.21 6.98
C THR A 479 21.73 11.96 6.25
N ALA A 480 21.87 10.83 5.55
CA ALA A 480 23.07 10.47 4.81
C ALA A 480 23.27 11.34 3.55
N TRP A 481 22.17 11.69 2.88
CA TRP A 481 22.15 12.53 1.69
C TRP A 481 22.20 14.02 1.98
N GLY A 482 21.93 14.44 3.23
CA GLY A 482 22.16 15.83 3.67
C GLY A 482 20.97 16.77 3.57
N ILE A 483 19.76 16.24 3.45
CA ILE A 483 18.50 17.00 3.31
C ILE A 483 17.68 17.06 4.61
N ALA A 484 18.08 16.34 5.65
CA ALA A 484 17.38 16.25 6.94
C ALA A 484 17.45 17.52 7.83
N ASP A 485 17.61 18.70 7.24
CA ASP A 485 17.50 19.98 7.96
C ASP A 485 16.01 20.36 8.14
N PRO A 486 15.54 20.68 9.36
CA PRO A 486 14.11 20.91 9.62
C PRO A 486 13.65 22.28 9.12
N VAL A 487 13.00 22.30 7.95
CA VAL A 487 12.45 23.47 7.26
C VAL A 487 11.12 23.07 6.63
N ILE A 488 10.11 23.94 6.74
CA ILE A 488 8.81 23.71 6.08
C ILE A 488 8.98 23.90 4.57
N GLY A 489 8.95 22.80 3.82
CA GLY A 489 8.95 22.79 2.36
C GLY A 489 7.58 22.44 1.81
N ASN A 490 7.11 23.18 0.81
CA ASN A 490 5.84 22.92 0.13
C ASN A 490 6.11 22.39 -1.29
N GLY A 491 5.90 23.19 -2.34
CA GLY A 491 6.24 22.80 -3.70
C GLY A 491 7.75 22.63 -3.91
N ALA A 492 8.13 21.66 -4.73
CA ALA A 492 9.49 21.39 -5.13
C ALA A 492 9.57 20.84 -6.56
N ALA A 493 10.75 20.96 -7.18
CA ALA A 493 11.05 20.42 -8.50
C ALA A 493 12.53 20.04 -8.62
N TYR A 494 12.85 19.15 -9.57
CA TYR A 494 14.22 18.75 -9.92
C TYR A 494 14.61 19.12 -11.35
N GLY A 495 15.92 19.16 -11.60
CA GLY A 495 16.52 19.40 -12.92
C GLY A 495 18.06 19.43 -12.86
N ASP A 496 18.72 19.46 -14.01
CA ASP A 496 20.19 19.52 -14.17
C ASP A 496 20.64 20.99 -14.25
N LEU A 497 20.87 21.66 -13.11
CA LEU A 497 20.95 23.13 -13.06
C LEU A 497 22.32 23.71 -13.41
N ASP A 498 23.39 22.90 -13.48
CA ASP A 498 24.68 23.33 -14.06
C ASP A 498 25.26 22.49 -15.21
N LEU A 499 24.48 21.54 -15.73
CA LEU A 499 24.75 20.73 -16.94
C LEU A 499 25.88 19.71 -16.77
N ASP A 500 25.97 19.09 -15.60
CA ASP A 500 26.83 17.93 -15.33
C ASP A 500 26.08 16.60 -15.16
N GLY A 501 24.74 16.64 -15.13
CA GLY A 501 23.83 15.56 -15.55
C GLY A 501 23.18 14.72 -14.45
N ASP A 502 23.46 15.00 -13.17
CA ASP A 502 22.63 14.52 -12.08
C ASP A 502 21.41 15.45 -11.83
N LEU A 503 20.63 15.18 -10.78
CA LEU A 503 19.37 15.87 -10.51
C LEU A 503 19.47 16.73 -9.24
N ASP A 504 19.52 18.04 -9.42
CA ASP A 504 19.42 19.02 -8.32
C ASP A 504 17.99 19.16 -7.81
N LEU A 505 17.81 19.76 -6.63
CA LEU A 505 16.49 20.03 -6.04
C LEU A 505 16.29 21.51 -5.68
N VAL A 506 15.12 22.04 -6.05
CA VAL A 506 14.65 23.39 -5.70
C VAL A 506 13.36 23.26 -4.90
N VAL A 507 13.30 23.92 -3.73
CA VAL A 507 12.16 23.85 -2.80
C VAL A 507 11.66 25.24 -2.44
N ASN A 508 10.36 25.48 -2.64
CA ASN A 508 9.66 26.64 -2.10
C ASN A 508 9.39 26.39 -0.61
N ALA A 509 9.94 27.26 0.26
CA ALA A 509 9.96 27.04 1.70
C ALA A 509 9.17 28.14 2.44
N LEU A 510 8.27 27.74 3.33
CA LEU A 510 7.34 28.65 3.98
C LEU A 510 8.02 29.40 5.13
N ASN A 511 7.97 30.74 5.09
CA ASN A 511 8.66 31.61 6.05
C ASN A 511 10.19 31.36 6.12
N HIS A 512 10.78 30.83 5.04
CA HIS A 512 12.21 30.58 4.91
C HIS A 512 12.68 30.88 3.49
N VAL A 513 13.98 31.12 3.30
CA VAL A 513 14.53 31.30 1.95
C VAL A 513 14.43 29.98 1.19
N ALA A 514 14.03 30.03 -0.09
CA ALA A 514 13.96 28.86 -0.95
C ALA A 514 15.25 28.03 -0.92
N LEU A 515 15.12 26.71 -0.83
CA LEU A 515 16.25 25.80 -0.71
C LEU A 515 16.71 25.38 -2.10
N ILE A 516 18.02 25.49 -2.35
CA ILE A 516 18.67 25.05 -3.59
C ILE A 516 19.71 24.02 -3.18
N TYR A 517 19.40 22.74 -3.36
CA TYR A 517 20.34 21.66 -3.16
C TYR A 517 21.03 21.37 -4.47
N ARG A 518 22.36 21.50 -4.47
CA ARG A 518 23.19 20.95 -5.52
C ARG A 518 23.41 19.46 -5.26
N ASN A 519 23.25 18.62 -6.27
CA ASN A 519 23.64 17.22 -6.22
C ASN A 519 25.16 17.07 -6.46
N GLU A 520 25.74 16.00 -5.94
CA GLU A 520 27.17 15.73 -5.93
C GLU A 520 27.45 14.32 -6.46
N SER A 521 26.54 13.75 -7.26
CA SER A 521 26.71 12.44 -7.85
C SER A 521 27.88 12.41 -8.84
N LYS A 522 28.34 11.20 -9.13
CA LYS A 522 29.47 10.89 -10.03
C LYS A 522 29.19 9.67 -10.89
N SER A 523 27.94 9.21 -10.86
CA SER A 523 27.41 8.16 -11.71
C SER A 523 27.40 8.62 -13.16
N ASN A 524 27.52 7.67 -14.09
CA ASN A 524 27.33 7.98 -15.51
C ASN A 524 25.83 8.18 -15.77
N HIS A 525 25.48 9.14 -16.62
CA HIS A 525 24.12 9.43 -17.02
C HIS A 525 23.99 9.52 -18.55
N ILE A 526 22.76 9.56 -19.06
CA ILE A 526 22.41 10.20 -20.32
C ILE A 526 21.20 11.12 -20.11
N SER A 527 21.19 12.30 -20.72
CA SER A 527 20.06 13.23 -20.67
C SER A 527 19.41 13.33 -22.05
N ILE A 528 18.09 13.22 -22.12
CA ILE A 528 17.31 13.08 -23.35
C ILE A 528 16.42 14.30 -23.54
N ILE A 529 16.48 14.88 -24.75
CA ILE A 529 15.68 16.04 -25.15
C ILE A 529 14.80 15.62 -26.32
N LEU A 530 13.50 15.74 -26.12
CA LEU A 530 12.49 15.42 -27.12
C LEU A 530 12.06 16.67 -27.87
N ARG A 531 11.70 16.49 -29.14
CA ARG A 531 11.06 17.51 -29.98
C ARG A 531 9.94 16.86 -30.77
N GLY A 532 8.72 17.22 -30.44
CA GLY A 532 7.51 16.74 -31.11
C GLY A 532 7.26 17.47 -32.43
N THR A 533 6.01 17.41 -32.87
CA THR A 533 5.50 18.06 -34.08
C THR A 533 4.25 18.89 -33.79
N GLU A 534 3.64 19.45 -34.85
CA GLU A 534 2.41 20.26 -34.77
C GLU A 534 2.57 21.46 -33.79
N ARG A 535 1.83 21.55 -32.66
CA ARG A 535 2.07 22.51 -31.56
C ARG A 535 2.61 21.86 -30.28
N ASN A 536 2.52 20.54 -30.12
CA ASN A 536 3.13 19.77 -29.01
C ASN A 536 4.67 19.67 -29.18
N THR A 537 5.36 20.82 -29.17
CA THR A 537 6.78 20.93 -29.55
C THR A 537 7.72 20.20 -28.58
N SER A 538 7.33 20.06 -27.31
CA SER A 538 8.09 19.33 -26.28
C SER A 538 7.80 17.82 -26.24
N ALA A 539 6.91 17.31 -27.11
CA ALA A 539 6.44 15.92 -27.13
C ALA A 539 5.89 15.43 -25.78
N ILE A 540 5.03 16.24 -25.15
CA ILE A 540 4.25 15.88 -23.97
C ILE A 540 3.47 14.59 -24.26
N GLY A 541 3.55 13.61 -23.35
CA GLY A 541 3.00 12.26 -23.55
C GLY A 541 3.93 11.26 -24.26
N ALA A 542 5.15 11.64 -24.65
CA ALA A 542 6.13 10.68 -25.15
C ALA A 542 6.68 9.78 -24.02
N ARG A 543 6.77 8.47 -24.29
CA ARG A 543 7.38 7.47 -23.40
C ARG A 543 8.80 7.15 -23.87
N VAL A 544 9.77 7.25 -22.96
CA VAL A 544 11.19 6.98 -23.21
C VAL A 544 11.65 5.77 -22.42
N SER A 545 12.30 4.83 -23.09
CA SER A 545 12.89 3.64 -22.47
C SER A 545 14.38 3.54 -22.79
N VAL A 546 15.19 3.36 -21.75
CA VAL A 546 16.64 3.24 -21.81
C VAL A 546 17.06 1.87 -21.27
N TRP A 547 18.06 1.24 -21.88
CA TRP A 547 18.66 0.01 -21.37
C TRP A 547 20.15 0.22 -21.15
N ALA A 548 20.65 -0.07 -19.94
CA ALA A 548 22.07 -0.04 -19.61
C ALA A 548 22.41 -1.14 -18.58
N SER A 549 23.53 -1.84 -18.76
CA SER A 549 24.00 -2.90 -17.84
C SER A 549 23.01 -4.05 -17.55
N GLY A 550 21.94 -4.17 -18.35
CA GLY A 550 20.85 -5.13 -18.13
C GLY A 550 19.68 -4.60 -17.29
N ILE A 551 19.73 -3.33 -16.86
CA ILE A 551 18.61 -2.60 -16.24
C ILE A 551 17.85 -1.89 -17.38
N PRO A 552 16.55 -2.17 -17.60
CA PRO A 552 15.65 -1.29 -18.33
C PRO A 552 15.23 -0.13 -17.42
N MET A 553 14.96 1.04 -17.98
CA MET A 553 14.40 2.20 -17.26
C MET A 553 13.40 2.90 -18.15
N MET A 554 12.20 3.19 -17.64
CA MET A 554 11.19 3.99 -18.33
C MET A 554 10.95 5.34 -17.61
N GLN A 555 10.67 6.39 -18.40
CA GLN A 555 10.15 7.69 -17.96
C GLN A 555 9.16 8.24 -19.02
N GLU A 556 8.26 9.13 -18.61
CA GLU A 556 7.25 9.76 -19.48
C GLU A 556 7.33 11.29 -19.43
N GLN A 557 7.17 11.92 -20.60
CA GLN A 557 7.29 13.36 -20.77
C GLN A 557 6.02 14.09 -20.29
N PHE A 558 5.88 14.20 -18.97
CA PHE A 558 4.88 15.04 -18.29
C PHE A 558 5.60 15.89 -17.22
N PRO A 559 5.75 17.22 -17.43
CA PRO A 559 6.54 18.09 -16.52
C PRO A 559 5.87 18.42 -15.19
N SER A 560 4.54 18.48 -15.09
CA SER A 560 3.85 18.62 -13.79
C SER A 560 4.19 17.42 -12.90
N ARG A 561 4.60 17.66 -11.65
CA ARG A 561 5.04 16.62 -10.69
C ARG A 561 4.76 17.03 -9.23
N GLY A 562 4.46 16.05 -8.39
CA GLY A 562 4.40 16.22 -6.94
C GLY A 562 3.23 17.08 -6.45
N PHE A 563 3.55 18.28 -5.97
CA PHE A 563 2.58 19.24 -5.45
C PHE A 563 2.87 20.65 -5.97
N GLN A 564 1.86 21.27 -6.58
CA GLN A 564 1.90 22.64 -7.11
C GLN A 564 2.99 22.95 -8.15
N SER A 565 3.79 21.99 -8.62
CA SER A 565 5.10 22.23 -9.21
C SER A 565 5.34 21.51 -10.54
N SER A 566 6.36 21.93 -11.30
CA SER A 566 6.79 21.24 -12.52
C SER A 566 8.31 21.17 -12.66
N VAL A 567 8.80 20.00 -13.09
CA VAL A 567 10.23 19.69 -13.30
C VAL A 567 10.71 20.11 -14.69
N ASP A 568 12.03 20.05 -14.92
CA ASP A 568 12.63 20.33 -16.22
C ASP A 568 12.10 19.37 -17.31
N HIS A 569 12.06 19.86 -18.56
CA HIS A 569 11.59 19.10 -19.72
C HIS A 569 12.67 18.14 -20.29
N ILE A 570 13.77 17.94 -19.56
CA ILE A 570 14.90 17.08 -19.92
C ILE A 570 14.85 15.82 -19.06
N LEU A 571 14.69 14.67 -19.72
CA LEU A 571 14.66 13.36 -19.05
C LEU A 571 16.09 12.87 -18.81
N SER A 572 16.56 12.92 -17.56
CA SER A 572 17.87 12.35 -17.18
C SER A 572 17.71 10.91 -16.69
N PHE A 573 18.60 10.04 -17.16
CA PHE A 573 18.69 8.63 -16.78
C PHE A 573 20.09 8.35 -16.26
N GLY A 574 20.22 7.98 -14.98
CA GLY A 574 21.43 7.36 -14.48
C GLY A 574 21.65 6.00 -15.13
N ILE A 575 22.91 5.64 -15.33
CA ILE A 575 23.34 4.34 -15.85
C ILE A 575 24.48 3.75 -15.00
N GLY A 576 24.65 4.26 -13.77
CA GLY A 576 25.64 3.80 -12.79
C GLY A 576 27.08 3.82 -13.31
N ASP A 577 27.76 2.66 -13.25
CA ASP A 577 29.12 2.46 -13.79
C ASP A 577 29.16 2.25 -15.33
N ALA A 578 28.02 2.31 -16.04
CA ALA A 578 27.99 2.02 -17.48
C ALA A 578 28.60 3.15 -18.32
N LEU A 579 29.52 2.79 -19.21
CA LEU A 579 30.14 3.73 -20.15
C LEU A 579 29.25 4.09 -21.35
N SER A 580 28.09 3.43 -21.49
CA SER A 580 27.09 3.67 -22.53
C SER A 580 25.78 2.94 -22.23
N ALA A 581 24.65 3.53 -22.60
CA ALA A 581 23.39 2.81 -22.76
C ALA A 581 23.39 1.98 -24.06
N ASP A 582 22.91 0.74 -23.98
CA ASP A 582 22.85 -0.22 -25.10
C ASP A 582 21.80 0.19 -26.15
N SER A 583 20.64 0.66 -25.68
CA SER A 583 19.55 1.17 -26.52
C SER A 583 18.75 2.28 -25.84
N VAL A 584 18.23 3.19 -26.66
CA VAL A 584 17.22 4.20 -26.29
C VAL A 584 16.07 4.07 -27.29
N VAL A 585 14.86 3.85 -26.79
CA VAL A 585 13.62 3.82 -27.57
C VAL A 585 12.72 4.96 -27.11
N VAL A 586 12.09 5.64 -28.05
CA VAL A 586 11.02 6.62 -27.78
C VAL A 586 9.77 6.18 -28.52
N VAL A 587 8.64 6.13 -27.81
CA VAL A 587 7.30 6.10 -28.38
C VAL A 587 6.77 7.53 -28.30
N TRP A 588 6.44 8.11 -29.45
CA TRP A 588 5.93 9.48 -29.55
C TRP A 588 4.40 9.49 -29.41
N PRO A 589 3.75 10.64 -29.10
CA PRO A 589 2.29 10.75 -29.02
C PRO A 589 1.57 10.31 -30.30
N SER A 590 2.18 10.55 -31.47
CA SER A 590 1.70 10.04 -32.78
C SER A 590 1.78 8.50 -32.95
N GLY A 591 2.21 7.76 -31.92
CA GLY A 591 2.49 6.33 -31.94
C GLY A 591 3.71 5.92 -32.78
N LEU A 592 4.39 6.88 -33.44
CA LEU A 592 5.67 6.65 -34.11
C LEU A 592 6.71 6.16 -33.12
N ARG A 593 7.72 5.41 -33.60
CA ARG A 593 8.84 4.95 -32.77
C ARG A 593 10.20 5.38 -33.31
N SER A 594 11.00 5.96 -32.42
CA SER A 594 12.43 6.26 -32.60
C SER A 594 13.26 5.26 -31.82
N HIS A 595 14.40 4.84 -32.39
CA HIS A 595 15.35 3.92 -31.76
C HIS A 595 16.77 4.41 -32.03
N ARG A 596 17.64 4.34 -31.02
CA ARG A 596 19.10 4.54 -31.09
C ARG A 596 19.81 3.43 -30.30
N HIS A 597 21.07 3.16 -30.63
CA HIS A 597 21.90 2.15 -29.97
C HIS A 597 23.26 2.73 -29.58
N TYR A 598 23.87 2.19 -28.52
CA TYR A 598 25.22 2.52 -28.04
C TYR A 598 25.44 4.03 -27.83
N ILE A 599 24.64 4.62 -26.94
CA ILE A 599 24.75 6.04 -26.54
C ILE A 599 25.79 6.16 -25.42
N PRO A 600 26.93 6.86 -25.61
CA PRO A 600 27.95 7.00 -24.56
C PRO A 600 27.42 7.73 -23.32
N ALA A 601 27.97 7.41 -22.16
CA ALA A 601 27.81 8.20 -20.94
C ALA A 601 28.16 9.69 -21.18
N GLY A 602 27.42 10.60 -20.53
CA GLY A 602 27.61 12.04 -20.70
C GLY A 602 27.06 12.60 -22.02
N THR A 603 26.12 11.89 -22.66
CA THR A 603 25.49 12.36 -23.91
C THR A 603 24.14 13.01 -23.65
N ARG A 604 24.06 14.33 -23.86
CA ARG A 604 22.81 15.09 -24.01
C ARG A 604 22.22 14.82 -25.39
N LEU A 605 21.34 13.81 -25.49
CA LEU A 605 20.80 13.24 -26.73
C LEU A 605 19.51 13.96 -27.16
N VAL A 606 19.59 14.75 -28.23
CA VAL A 606 18.42 15.32 -28.90
C VAL A 606 17.79 14.31 -29.86
N LEU A 607 16.46 14.16 -29.80
CA LEU A 607 15.65 13.37 -30.71
C LEU A 607 14.49 14.21 -31.25
N ASP A 608 14.31 14.21 -32.57
CA ASP A 608 13.17 14.86 -33.24
C ASP A 608 12.17 13.77 -33.69
N GLU A 609 10.87 13.97 -33.45
CA GLU A 609 9.79 13.02 -33.79
C GLU A 609 9.74 12.70 -35.29
N THR A 610 10.01 13.70 -36.14
CA THR A 610 10.12 13.53 -37.60
C THR A 610 11.22 12.57 -38.05
N ASP A 611 12.15 12.21 -37.15
CA ASP A 611 13.18 11.21 -37.39
C ASP A 611 12.80 9.80 -36.86
N GLY A 612 11.56 9.64 -36.38
CA GLY A 612 10.88 8.37 -36.14
C GLY A 612 10.60 7.66 -37.46
N ARG A 613 10.96 6.37 -37.55
CA ARG A 613 10.97 5.61 -38.82
C ARG A 613 10.19 4.31 -38.80
N MET A 614 9.69 3.94 -37.63
CA MET A 614 8.82 2.81 -37.45
C MET A 614 7.41 3.34 -37.19
N PRO A 615 6.39 2.85 -37.91
CA PRO A 615 4.99 3.10 -37.53
C PRO A 615 4.72 2.50 -36.14
N PRO A 616 3.54 2.76 -35.54
CA PRO A 616 3.08 2.01 -34.37
C PRO A 616 3.35 0.52 -34.56
N GLY A 617 4.18 -0.04 -33.67
CA GLY A 617 4.50 -1.47 -33.73
C GLY A 617 3.25 -2.26 -33.41
N GLU A 618 2.99 -3.32 -34.19
CA GLU A 618 1.96 -4.31 -33.84
C GLU A 618 2.19 -4.73 -32.38
N LYS A 619 1.16 -4.61 -31.53
CA LYS A 619 1.22 -5.12 -30.15
C LYS A 619 1.60 -6.60 -30.25
N ALA A 620 2.56 -7.04 -29.43
CA ALA A 620 2.96 -8.44 -29.45
C ALA A 620 1.73 -9.32 -29.19
N GLU A 621 1.64 -10.50 -29.83
CA GLU A 621 0.63 -11.47 -29.43
C GLU A 621 0.91 -11.85 -27.97
N ASP A 622 0.01 -11.46 -27.06
CA ASP A 622 0.16 -11.71 -25.63
C ASP A 622 0.33 -13.22 -25.40
N PRO A 623 1.26 -13.64 -24.51
CA PRO A 623 1.51 -15.06 -24.28
C PRO A 623 0.25 -15.73 -23.75
N VAL A 624 -0.18 -16.82 -24.41
CA VAL A 624 -1.36 -17.60 -23.99
C VAL A 624 -1.17 -18.03 -22.53
N PRO A 625 -2.00 -17.56 -21.58
CA PRO A 625 -1.76 -17.78 -20.16
C PRO A 625 -1.96 -19.25 -19.79
N LEU A 626 -1.35 -19.65 -18.67
CA LEU A 626 -1.49 -21.01 -18.14
C LEU A 626 -2.95 -21.30 -17.70
N MET A 627 -3.66 -20.27 -17.28
CA MET A 627 -5.05 -20.27 -16.84
C MET A 627 -5.87 -19.22 -17.60
N GLU A 628 -7.06 -19.61 -18.07
CA GLU A 628 -8.07 -18.71 -18.65
C GLU A 628 -9.26 -18.58 -17.70
N LEU A 629 -9.67 -17.34 -17.40
CA LEU A 629 -10.93 -17.06 -16.70
C LEU A 629 -12.13 -17.51 -17.56
N VAL A 630 -13.06 -18.26 -16.97
CA VAL A 630 -14.27 -18.71 -17.68
C VAL A 630 -15.50 -17.93 -17.23
N THR A 631 -16.10 -17.20 -18.16
CA THR A 631 -17.15 -16.20 -17.90
C THR A 631 -18.57 -16.76 -17.74
N SER A 632 -18.79 -18.06 -17.95
CA SER A 632 -20.09 -18.71 -17.71
C SER A 632 -19.95 -20.22 -17.50
N HIS A 633 -20.43 -20.72 -16.35
CA HIS A 633 -20.39 -22.15 -15.99
C HIS A 633 -21.69 -22.66 -15.33
N GLY A 634 -22.81 -21.93 -15.40
CA GLY A 634 -24.08 -22.31 -14.76
C GLY A 634 -24.16 -22.06 -13.24
N ILE A 635 -23.03 -21.84 -12.56
CA ILE A 635 -23.00 -21.39 -11.17
C ILE A 635 -23.59 -19.98 -11.05
N ALA A 636 -24.56 -19.84 -10.14
CA ALA A 636 -25.30 -18.61 -9.86
C ALA A 636 -25.34 -18.36 -8.33
N PHE A 637 -24.15 -18.32 -7.71
CA PHE A 637 -23.95 -18.11 -6.28
C PHE A 637 -23.02 -16.92 -6.05
N THR A 638 -23.34 -16.11 -5.04
CA THR A 638 -22.54 -14.97 -4.56
C THR A 638 -22.60 -15.02 -3.05
N HIS A 639 -21.48 -15.18 -2.36
CA HIS A 639 -21.45 -15.13 -0.89
C HIS A 639 -21.82 -13.72 -0.42
N THR A 640 -22.59 -13.60 0.67
CA THR A 640 -22.96 -12.30 1.25
C THR A 640 -23.03 -12.44 2.77
N GLU A 641 -22.04 -11.87 3.49
CA GLU A 641 -21.97 -11.91 4.96
C GLU A 641 -23.06 -11.06 5.64
N ASP A 642 -23.24 -11.21 6.96
CA ASP A 642 -24.07 -10.29 7.73
C ASP A 642 -23.35 -8.94 7.99
N ASP A 643 -24.13 -7.84 8.05
CA ASP A 643 -23.66 -6.46 8.19
C ASP A 643 -23.23 -6.16 9.65
N VAL A 644 -22.17 -6.83 10.07
CA VAL A 644 -21.57 -6.77 11.41
C VAL A 644 -20.30 -5.93 11.38
N TRP A 645 -20.16 -5.04 12.35
CA TRP A 645 -18.92 -4.29 12.57
C TRP A 645 -18.27 -4.76 13.88
N ASP A 646 -17.32 -5.69 13.78
CA ASP A 646 -16.76 -6.43 14.92
C ASP A 646 -16.14 -5.53 16.00
N PHE A 647 -15.68 -4.35 15.59
CA PHE A 647 -15.10 -3.31 16.43
C PHE A 647 -16.14 -2.62 17.34
N GLU A 648 -17.45 -2.75 17.08
CA GLU A 648 -18.51 -2.41 18.06
C GLU A 648 -18.57 -3.43 19.22
N ILE A 649 -18.09 -4.67 19.02
CA ILE A 649 -18.09 -5.76 20.00
C ILE A 649 -16.75 -5.82 20.77
N LEU A 650 -15.63 -5.63 20.07
CA LEU A 650 -14.28 -5.50 20.63
C LEU A 650 -13.51 -4.35 19.95
N PRO A 651 -13.55 -3.13 20.49
CA PRO A 651 -12.84 -1.95 19.97
C PRO A 651 -11.31 -2.07 19.85
N LEU A 652 -10.70 -3.14 20.38
CA LEU A 652 -9.25 -3.41 20.26
C LEU A 652 -8.90 -4.50 19.24
N LEU A 653 -9.87 -4.98 18.45
CA LEU A 653 -9.57 -5.85 17.31
C LEU A 653 -8.73 -5.09 16.26
N PRO A 654 -7.68 -5.71 15.68
CA PRO A 654 -6.95 -5.11 14.56
C PRO A 654 -7.78 -5.17 13.27
N TYR A 655 -8.38 -6.35 13.03
CA TYR A 655 -9.18 -6.71 11.86
C TYR A 655 -10.32 -7.67 12.26
N GLY A 656 -11.32 -7.77 11.38
CA GLY A 656 -12.54 -8.53 11.61
C GLY A 656 -12.37 -10.06 11.61
N ARG A 657 -13.33 -10.74 12.23
CA ARG A 657 -13.53 -12.19 12.26
C ARG A 657 -14.77 -12.62 11.47
N SER A 658 -15.73 -11.72 11.22
CA SER A 658 -17.03 -12.02 10.56
C SER A 658 -16.98 -12.33 9.05
N THR A 659 -15.81 -12.51 8.44
CA THR A 659 -15.69 -12.85 7.01
C THR A 659 -14.88 -14.13 6.77
N ARG A 660 -15.16 -15.22 7.50
CA ARG A 660 -14.40 -16.48 7.38
C ARG A 660 -14.92 -17.38 6.25
N GLY A 661 -16.23 -17.43 6.01
CA GLY A 661 -16.84 -18.06 4.83
C GLY A 661 -16.46 -17.38 3.51
N ALA A 662 -16.61 -18.01 2.34
CA ALA A 662 -17.30 -19.27 2.09
C ALA A 662 -16.44 -20.54 2.23
N ALA A 663 -17.02 -21.59 2.82
CA ALA A 663 -16.54 -22.96 2.64
C ALA A 663 -16.63 -23.41 1.16
N LEU A 664 -15.69 -24.27 0.75
CA LEU A 664 -15.69 -24.94 -0.54
C LEU A 664 -15.17 -26.38 -0.39
N ALA A 665 -15.97 -27.35 -0.83
CA ALA A 665 -15.60 -28.75 -0.91
C ALA A 665 -15.97 -29.32 -2.29
N VAL A 666 -15.21 -30.31 -2.77
CA VAL A 666 -15.41 -30.94 -4.09
C VAL A 666 -15.27 -32.46 -4.01
N ALA A 667 -16.18 -33.18 -4.67
CA ALA A 667 -16.18 -34.65 -4.80
C ALA A 667 -17.15 -35.10 -5.90
N ASP A 668 -16.97 -36.29 -6.45
CA ASP A 668 -17.98 -36.96 -7.28
C ASP A 668 -19.08 -37.53 -6.36
N VAL A 669 -20.19 -36.79 -6.16
CA VAL A 669 -21.25 -37.19 -5.20
C VAL A 669 -22.33 -38.06 -5.83
N ASN A 670 -22.25 -38.30 -7.15
CA ASN A 670 -23.27 -38.97 -7.95
C ASN A 670 -22.78 -40.22 -8.71
N GLY A 671 -21.47 -40.43 -8.78
CA GLY A 671 -20.79 -41.62 -9.31
C GLY A 671 -20.48 -41.58 -10.82
N ASP A 672 -20.44 -40.41 -11.45
CA ASP A 672 -20.24 -40.27 -12.91
C ASP A 672 -18.78 -39.96 -13.34
N GLN A 673 -17.86 -39.80 -12.39
CA GLN A 673 -16.45 -39.40 -12.52
C GLN A 673 -16.20 -37.92 -12.86
N LEU A 674 -17.18 -37.05 -12.63
CA LEU A 674 -17.00 -35.60 -12.58
C LEU A 674 -17.01 -35.14 -11.12
N GLU A 675 -16.23 -34.12 -10.75
CA GLU A 675 -16.28 -33.59 -9.38
C GLU A 675 -17.30 -32.46 -9.27
N ASP A 676 -18.27 -32.67 -8.40
CA ASP A 676 -19.33 -31.77 -8.00
C ASP A 676 -18.83 -30.79 -6.93
N ILE A 677 -19.55 -29.68 -6.73
CA ILE A 677 -19.12 -28.55 -5.90
C ILE A 677 -20.15 -28.27 -4.80
N TYR A 678 -19.71 -28.26 -3.54
CA TYR A 678 -20.43 -27.64 -2.43
C TYR A 678 -19.85 -26.26 -2.12
N LEU A 679 -20.73 -25.26 -1.97
CA LEU A 679 -20.40 -23.91 -1.49
C LEU A 679 -21.19 -23.65 -0.20
N GLY A 680 -20.46 -23.28 0.85
CA GLY A 680 -21.04 -22.86 2.12
C GLY A 680 -21.76 -21.51 2.02
N GLY A 681 -22.91 -21.39 2.67
CA GLY A 681 -23.61 -20.12 2.85
C GLY A 681 -23.10 -19.34 4.06
N ALA A 682 -23.13 -18.02 3.94
CA ALA A 682 -23.07 -17.12 5.07
C ALA A 682 -24.32 -17.26 5.95
N ARG A 683 -24.31 -16.59 7.10
CA ARG A 683 -25.49 -16.54 7.96
C ARG A 683 -26.70 -15.92 7.24
N SER A 684 -27.87 -16.54 7.34
CA SER A 684 -29.09 -16.20 6.58
C SER A 684 -29.01 -16.46 5.06
N GLN A 685 -27.96 -17.13 4.58
CA GLN A 685 -27.81 -17.59 3.20
C GLN A 685 -27.75 -19.12 3.16
N PRO A 686 -28.56 -19.81 2.33
CA PRO A 686 -28.44 -21.25 2.16
C PRO A 686 -27.14 -21.63 1.45
N SER A 687 -26.50 -22.68 1.97
CA SER A 687 -25.47 -23.44 1.27
C SER A 687 -26.04 -24.12 0.02
N VAL A 688 -25.18 -24.37 -0.98
CA VAL A 688 -25.61 -24.90 -2.29
C VAL A 688 -24.70 -26.01 -2.81
N LEU A 689 -25.32 -26.99 -3.46
CA LEU A 689 -24.66 -28.07 -4.19
C LEU A 689 -24.85 -27.85 -5.70
N TYR A 690 -23.79 -28.09 -6.46
CA TYR A 690 -23.72 -27.96 -7.91
C TYR A 690 -23.14 -29.24 -8.51
N LEU A 691 -23.95 -29.97 -9.28
CA LEU A 691 -23.46 -31.14 -10.01
C LEU A 691 -22.77 -30.70 -11.30
N GLN A 692 -21.63 -31.32 -11.64
CA GLN A 692 -20.94 -31.07 -12.90
C GLN A 692 -21.63 -31.82 -14.04
N LEU A 693 -21.74 -31.17 -15.19
CA LEU A 693 -22.31 -31.74 -16.40
C LEU A 693 -21.19 -32.21 -17.36
N PRO A 694 -21.44 -33.22 -18.22
CA PRO A 694 -20.45 -33.73 -19.17
C PRO A 694 -19.93 -32.75 -20.24
N ASP A 695 -20.38 -31.49 -20.24
CA ASP A 695 -19.88 -30.38 -21.07
C ASP A 695 -19.06 -29.33 -20.29
N GLY A 696 -18.88 -29.51 -18.97
CA GLY A 696 -18.14 -28.62 -18.07
C GLY A 696 -18.97 -27.50 -17.43
N ASN A 697 -20.28 -27.41 -17.71
CA ASN A 697 -21.19 -26.57 -16.93
C ASN A 697 -21.60 -27.24 -15.61
N PHE A 698 -22.23 -26.49 -14.72
CA PHE A 698 -22.79 -26.99 -13.47
C PHE A 698 -24.29 -26.73 -13.36
N GLU A 699 -25.04 -27.67 -12.79
CA GLU A 699 -26.47 -27.55 -12.48
C GLU A 699 -26.68 -27.52 -10.95
N ASN A 700 -27.41 -26.51 -10.46
CA ASN A 700 -27.75 -26.42 -9.03
C ASN A 700 -28.78 -27.49 -8.66
N VAL A 701 -28.51 -28.25 -7.60
CA VAL A 701 -29.43 -29.27 -7.08
C VAL A 701 -29.91 -28.92 -5.66
N PRO A 702 -31.10 -29.40 -5.23
CA PRO A 702 -31.62 -29.09 -3.90
C PRO A 702 -30.75 -29.68 -2.79
N PHE A 703 -30.12 -28.82 -2.00
CA PHE A 703 -29.35 -29.21 -0.81
C PHE A 703 -30.19 -28.99 0.47
N PRO A 704 -30.13 -29.86 1.50
CA PRO A 704 -31.03 -29.84 2.66
C PRO A 704 -30.70 -28.79 3.74
N ASP A 705 -30.11 -27.64 3.37
CA ASP A 705 -29.85 -26.52 4.29
C ASP A 705 -31.12 -25.71 4.57
N SER A 706 -31.87 -26.16 5.58
CA SER A 706 -33.16 -25.57 5.98
C SER A 706 -33.10 -24.68 7.22
N ASP A 707 -31.96 -24.59 7.91
CA ASP A 707 -31.82 -23.78 9.14
C ASP A 707 -31.31 -22.37 8.83
N GLN A 708 -30.30 -22.25 7.94
CA GLN A 708 -29.75 -20.98 7.44
C GLN A 708 -29.31 -20.00 8.55
N SER A 709 -29.09 -20.51 9.77
CA SER A 709 -28.91 -19.71 10.99
C SER A 709 -27.44 -19.55 11.41
N SER A 710 -26.54 -20.34 10.80
CA SER A 710 -25.11 -20.46 11.05
C SER A 710 -24.29 -20.11 9.80
N GLU A 711 -22.99 -19.84 9.95
CA GLU A 711 -22.05 -19.59 8.84
C GLU A 711 -21.21 -20.86 8.56
N ALA A 712 -21.20 -21.32 7.30
CA ALA A 712 -20.41 -22.48 6.87
C ALA A 712 -18.98 -22.05 6.49
N THR A 713 -18.04 -22.20 7.44
CA THR A 713 -16.66 -21.70 7.33
C THR A 713 -15.71 -22.68 6.63
N ALA A 714 -15.86 -23.98 6.88
CA ALA A 714 -15.11 -25.05 6.23
C ALA A 714 -15.97 -26.28 5.96
N ALA A 715 -15.57 -27.13 5.01
CA ALA A 715 -16.28 -28.35 4.67
C ALA A 715 -15.34 -29.42 4.08
N LEU A 716 -15.72 -30.69 4.23
CA LEU A 716 -14.97 -31.85 3.74
C LEU A 716 -15.91 -32.95 3.25
N PHE A 717 -15.72 -33.41 2.02
CA PHE A 717 -16.35 -34.62 1.50
C PHE A 717 -15.51 -35.87 1.81
N PHE A 718 -16.14 -36.94 2.29
CA PHE A 718 -15.51 -38.22 2.61
C PHE A 718 -16.56 -39.35 2.78
N ASP A 719 -16.16 -40.62 2.73
CA ASP A 719 -17.03 -41.78 3.05
C ASP A 719 -17.11 -41.93 4.58
N ALA A 720 -18.26 -41.62 5.19
CA ALA A 720 -18.39 -41.59 6.66
C ALA A 720 -18.97 -42.88 7.26
N ASP A 721 -19.92 -43.55 6.59
CA ASP A 721 -20.51 -44.82 7.07
C ASP A 721 -20.18 -46.10 6.25
N GLY A 722 -19.24 -45.99 5.31
CA GLY A 722 -18.56 -47.12 4.68
C GLY A 722 -19.27 -47.72 3.47
N ASP A 723 -20.29 -47.03 2.93
CA ASP A 723 -21.01 -47.44 1.74
C ASP A 723 -20.34 -46.99 0.42
N LYS A 724 -19.44 -45.99 0.52
CA LYS A 724 -18.56 -45.39 -0.50
C LYS A 724 -19.12 -44.25 -1.33
N ASP A 725 -20.32 -43.76 -1.01
CA ASP A 725 -20.83 -42.53 -1.59
C ASP A 725 -20.33 -41.34 -0.72
N PRO A 726 -19.78 -40.25 -1.28
CA PRO A 726 -19.20 -39.19 -0.44
C PRO A 726 -20.24 -38.42 0.37
N ASP A 727 -20.17 -38.56 1.69
CA ASP A 727 -20.84 -37.76 2.71
C ASP A 727 -20.13 -36.40 2.88
N LEU A 728 -20.81 -35.44 3.52
CA LEU A 728 -20.30 -34.07 3.70
C LEU A 728 -20.33 -33.64 5.17
N TYR A 729 -19.14 -33.35 5.72
CA TYR A 729 -19.01 -32.61 6.97
C TYR A 729 -18.97 -31.11 6.69
N VAL A 730 -19.78 -30.33 7.42
CA VAL A 730 -19.76 -28.86 7.39
C VAL A 730 -19.42 -28.34 8.78
N VAL A 731 -18.36 -27.55 8.84
CA VAL A 731 -17.92 -26.83 10.04
C VAL A 731 -18.69 -25.52 10.13
N ASN A 732 -19.30 -25.27 11.29
CA ASN A 732 -20.05 -24.05 11.54
C ASN A 732 -19.26 -23.10 12.45
N GLY A 733 -19.17 -21.83 12.03
CA GLY A 733 -18.51 -20.77 12.78
C GLY A 733 -19.35 -19.50 12.83
N GLY A 734 -18.66 -18.40 13.08
CA GLY A 734 -19.19 -17.05 13.00
C GLY A 734 -18.94 -16.21 14.25
N TRP A 735 -18.97 -14.90 14.07
CA TRP A 735 -18.71 -13.95 15.14
C TRP A 735 -19.96 -13.55 15.92
N THR A 736 -21.18 -13.76 15.41
CA THR A 736 -22.40 -13.27 16.07
C THR A 736 -23.52 -14.30 16.24
N GLY A 737 -23.99 -14.46 17.48
CA GLY A 737 -25.16 -15.26 17.80
C GLY A 737 -25.01 -16.09 19.08
N PRO A 738 -26.03 -16.90 19.44
CA PRO A 738 -25.89 -17.93 20.46
C PRO A 738 -24.95 -19.05 20.00
N VAL A 739 -24.12 -19.56 20.92
CA VAL A 739 -23.06 -20.55 20.62
C VAL A 739 -23.57 -21.88 20.08
N GLU A 740 -24.86 -22.18 20.28
CA GLU A 740 -25.55 -23.33 19.71
C GLU A 740 -25.63 -23.31 18.18
N LEU A 741 -25.32 -22.17 17.53
CA LEU A 741 -25.18 -22.06 16.07
C LEU A 741 -23.85 -22.64 15.55
N HIS A 742 -22.81 -22.69 16.37
CA HIS A 742 -21.50 -23.27 16.02
C HIS A 742 -21.50 -24.80 16.21
N GLN A 743 -22.65 -25.44 15.97
CA GLN A 743 -22.82 -26.88 15.96
C GLN A 743 -22.61 -27.39 14.54
N ASP A 744 -21.48 -28.05 14.32
CA ASP A 744 -21.12 -28.70 13.07
C ASP A 744 -22.20 -29.70 12.62
N GLN A 745 -22.27 -29.92 11.31
CA GLN A 745 -23.31 -30.70 10.65
C GLN A 745 -22.70 -31.81 9.79
N LEU A 746 -23.30 -33.00 9.84
CA LEU A 746 -23.00 -34.12 8.95
C LEU A 746 -24.20 -34.41 8.06
N PHE A 747 -23.96 -34.37 6.75
CA PHE A 747 -24.94 -34.68 5.71
C PHE A 747 -24.56 -36.00 5.04
N ILE A 748 -25.47 -36.96 5.10
CA ILE A 748 -25.28 -38.29 4.56
C ILE A 748 -25.83 -38.35 3.13
N ASN A 749 -25.06 -38.92 2.20
CA ASN A 749 -25.42 -39.10 0.81
C ASN A 749 -26.37 -40.31 0.63
N SER A 750 -27.05 -40.39 -0.52
CA SER A 750 -27.88 -41.55 -0.90
C SER A 750 -27.40 -42.23 -2.19
N GLY A 751 -26.17 -41.92 -2.64
CA GLY A 751 -25.56 -42.44 -3.87
C GLY A 751 -26.05 -41.78 -5.17
N SER A 752 -26.54 -40.54 -5.08
CA SER A 752 -27.07 -39.78 -6.22
C SER A 752 -26.95 -38.26 -6.07
N GLY A 753 -26.16 -37.78 -5.11
CA GLY A 753 -26.15 -36.36 -4.69
C GLY A 753 -27.39 -35.95 -3.88
N ASP A 754 -28.25 -36.90 -3.49
CA ASP A 754 -29.42 -36.68 -2.62
C ASP A 754 -28.99 -36.79 -1.15
N PHE A 755 -28.74 -35.65 -0.50
CA PHE A 755 -28.28 -35.56 0.89
C PHE A 755 -29.41 -35.46 1.93
N TYR A 756 -29.15 -35.92 3.16
CA TYR A 756 -29.94 -35.59 4.35
C TYR A 756 -29.06 -35.32 5.58
N ALA A 757 -29.45 -34.37 6.44
CA ALA A 757 -28.72 -34.09 7.68
C ALA A 757 -29.04 -35.09 8.79
N ASP A 758 -28.02 -35.55 9.53
CA ASP A 758 -28.19 -36.41 10.71
C ASP A 758 -27.42 -35.86 11.93
N SER A 759 -28.07 -34.98 12.68
CA SER A 759 -27.52 -34.40 13.92
C SER A 759 -27.46 -35.36 15.11
N THR A 760 -27.76 -36.66 14.92
CA THR A 760 -27.59 -37.69 15.97
C THR A 760 -26.25 -38.43 15.88
N ARG A 761 -25.53 -38.26 14.77
CA ARG A 761 -24.22 -38.85 14.50
C ARG A 761 -23.03 -38.08 15.09
N LEU A 762 -23.21 -36.79 15.42
CA LEU A 762 -22.14 -35.94 15.97
C LEU A 762 -22.26 -35.73 17.48
N PRO A 763 -21.13 -35.53 18.21
CA PRO A 763 -21.17 -35.02 19.57
C PRO A 763 -21.61 -33.55 19.58
N VAL A 764 -21.97 -33.05 20.77
CA VAL A 764 -22.27 -31.63 20.95
C VAL A 764 -20.98 -30.82 20.89
N LEU A 765 -20.88 -29.96 19.87
CA LEU A 765 -19.75 -29.07 19.60
C LEU A 765 -20.33 -27.66 19.52
N TYR A 766 -19.85 -26.74 20.38
CA TYR A 766 -20.26 -25.34 20.41
C TYR A 766 -19.00 -24.46 20.40
N SER A 767 -18.29 -24.51 19.26
CA SER A 767 -16.95 -23.98 19.08
C SER A 767 -16.87 -23.31 17.73
N ASN A 768 -16.47 -22.03 17.69
CA ASN A 768 -16.36 -21.23 16.48
C ASN A 768 -15.36 -21.88 15.49
N GLY A 769 -15.87 -22.72 14.58
CA GLY A 769 -15.06 -23.59 13.76
C GLY A 769 -14.48 -22.89 12.53
N THR A 770 -13.30 -23.34 12.10
CA THR A 770 -12.54 -22.71 11.00
C THR A 770 -11.96 -23.68 9.98
N VAL A 771 -11.67 -24.92 10.37
CA VAL A 771 -11.01 -25.91 9.51
C VAL A 771 -11.38 -27.33 9.94
N VAL A 772 -11.50 -28.23 8.97
CA VAL A 772 -11.63 -29.68 9.18
C VAL A 772 -10.59 -30.40 8.33
N ALA A 773 -9.90 -31.39 8.91
CA ALA A 773 -8.92 -32.22 8.23
C ALA A 773 -9.10 -33.68 8.65
N GLY A 774 -9.34 -34.56 7.66
CA GLY A 774 -9.60 -35.98 7.90
C GLY A 774 -8.40 -36.90 7.65
N ALA A 775 -8.28 -37.96 8.45
CA ALA A 775 -7.32 -39.05 8.29
C ALA A 775 -7.75 -40.28 9.10
N ASP A 776 -7.37 -41.48 8.64
CA ASP A 776 -7.40 -42.72 9.43
C ASP A 776 -6.23 -42.67 10.44
N PHE A 777 -6.46 -42.13 11.64
CA PHE A 777 -5.36 -41.86 12.59
C PHE A 777 -5.13 -42.97 13.61
N ASP A 778 -6.07 -43.90 13.81
CA ASP A 778 -5.94 -45.06 14.70
C ASP A 778 -5.69 -46.40 13.97
N LEU A 779 -5.83 -46.41 12.64
CA LEU A 779 -5.56 -47.52 11.70
C LEU A 779 -6.58 -48.67 11.74
N ASP A 780 -7.86 -48.39 12.01
CA ASP A 780 -8.95 -49.36 11.86
C ASP A 780 -9.58 -49.39 10.45
N GLY A 781 -9.52 -48.27 9.71
CA GLY A 781 -9.75 -48.19 8.27
C GLY A 781 -10.90 -47.29 7.80
N ASP A 782 -11.58 -46.57 8.70
CA ASP A 782 -12.42 -45.41 8.34
C ASP A 782 -11.71 -44.07 8.64
N LEU A 783 -12.31 -42.96 8.19
CA LEU A 783 -11.71 -41.63 8.32
C LEU A 783 -12.22 -40.90 9.57
N ASP A 784 -11.29 -40.56 10.45
CA ASP A 784 -11.48 -39.67 11.58
C ASP A 784 -11.29 -38.20 11.18
N LEU A 785 -11.68 -37.28 12.06
CA LEU A 785 -11.62 -35.83 11.80
C LEU A 785 -10.89 -35.08 12.92
N PHE A 786 -10.01 -34.15 12.55
CA PHE A 786 -9.65 -33.02 13.39
C PHE A 786 -10.46 -31.79 12.95
N VAL A 787 -11.08 -31.10 13.90
CA VAL A 787 -11.80 -29.84 13.71
C VAL A 787 -11.10 -28.74 14.51
N GLY A 788 -10.59 -27.74 13.81
CA GLY A 788 -9.95 -26.55 14.37
C GLY A 788 -10.95 -25.43 14.67
N SER A 789 -10.61 -24.56 15.61
CA SER A 789 -11.46 -23.44 16.03
C SER A 789 -10.68 -22.15 16.23
N ASP A 790 -11.33 -21.03 15.95
CA ASP A 790 -10.89 -19.67 16.31
C ASP A 790 -11.18 -19.36 17.79
N THR A 791 -10.95 -18.11 18.20
CA THR A 791 -11.42 -17.54 19.47
C THR A 791 -12.96 -17.59 19.64
N PRO A 792 -13.48 -17.69 20.88
CA PRO A 792 -14.89 -17.44 21.19
C PRO A 792 -15.36 -16.04 20.77
N SER A 793 -16.62 -15.94 20.37
CA SER A 793 -17.28 -14.75 19.78
C SER A 793 -17.32 -13.48 20.64
N ASP A 794 -16.91 -13.52 21.90
CA ASP A 794 -16.86 -12.38 22.83
C ASP A 794 -15.43 -11.98 23.29
N SER A 795 -14.40 -12.71 22.81
CA SER A 795 -12.98 -12.57 23.17
C SER A 795 -12.07 -12.56 21.93
N TYR A 796 -10.86 -12.02 22.06
CA TYR A 796 -9.77 -12.19 21.08
C TYR A 796 -8.46 -12.69 21.72
N ALA A 797 -8.51 -13.08 23.01
CA ALA A 797 -7.34 -13.57 23.75
C ALA A 797 -7.47 -15.03 24.22
N GLU A 798 -8.61 -15.67 23.97
CA GLU A 798 -8.84 -17.08 24.35
C GLU A 798 -8.85 -17.99 23.12
N ALA A 799 -7.96 -18.99 23.09
CA ALA A 799 -8.10 -20.09 22.14
C ALA A 799 -9.40 -20.87 22.36
N GLY A 800 -10.22 -21.03 21.32
CA GLY A 800 -11.45 -21.81 21.34
C GLY A 800 -11.22 -23.33 21.34
N LYS A 801 -12.33 -24.09 21.43
CA LYS A 801 -12.28 -25.55 21.65
C LYS A 801 -12.15 -26.36 20.35
N SER A 802 -10.93 -26.50 19.84
CA SER A 802 -10.63 -27.51 18.80
C SER A 802 -10.90 -28.93 19.30
N SER A 803 -11.26 -29.84 18.39
CA SER A 803 -11.73 -31.19 18.73
C SER A 803 -11.17 -32.27 17.79
N LEU A 804 -10.83 -33.42 18.35
CA LEU A 804 -10.46 -34.64 17.62
C LEU A 804 -11.61 -35.64 17.74
N LEU A 805 -12.20 -36.01 16.61
CA LEU A 805 -13.41 -36.82 16.50
C LEU A 805 -13.05 -38.18 15.87
N LEU A 806 -13.11 -39.25 16.64
CA LEU A 806 -12.97 -40.60 16.11
C LEU A 806 -14.32 -41.08 15.56
N ASN A 807 -14.31 -41.75 14.41
CA ASN A 807 -15.48 -42.42 13.81
C ASN A 807 -15.73 -43.80 14.50
N ASP A 808 -16.64 -44.61 13.94
CA ASP A 808 -16.92 -45.99 14.37
C ASP A 808 -17.25 -46.96 13.22
N GLY A 809 -16.89 -46.60 11.99
CA GLY A 809 -17.26 -47.30 10.76
C GLY A 809 -18.74 -47.22 10.39
N THR A 810 -19.52 -46.39 11.10
CA THR A 810 -20.94 -46.12 10.79
C THR A 810 -21.30 -44.63 10.82
N GLY A 811 -20.29 -43.77 10.71
CA GLY A 811 -20.43 -42.31 10.73
C GLY A 811 -20.85 -41.74 12.08
N HIS A 812 -20.72 -42.48 13.20
CA HIS A 812 -21.04 -41.98 14.54
C HIS A 812 -19.76 -41.52 15.26
N PHE A 813 -19.60 -40.20 15.38
CA PHE A 813 -18.40 -39.58 15.88
C PHE A 813 -18.37 -39.42 17.41
N ARG A 814 -17.16 -39.51 17.99
CA ARG A 814 -16.91 -39.26 19.42
C ARG A 814 -15.70 -38.34 19.63
N ASP A 815 -15.87 -37.30 20.47
CA ASP A 815 -14.75 -36.48 20.94
C ASP A 815 -13.78 -37.36 21.77
N VAL A 816 -12.56 -37.52 21.25
CA VAL A 816 -11.45 -38.25 21.88
C VAL A 816 -10.31 -37.34 22.33
N THR A 817 -10.44 -36.02 22.17
CA THR A 817 -9.37 -35.02 22.33
C THR A 817 -8.66 -35.13 23.69
N GLU A 818 -9.43 -35.20 24.78
CA GLU A 818 -8.90 -35.38 26.16
C GLU A 818 -8.06 -36.66 26.34
N ASN A 819 -8.33 -37.71 25.56
CA ASN A 819 -7.64 -38.99 25.68
C ASN A 819 -6.37 -39.06 24.81
N TYR A 820 -6.40 -38.45 23.61
CA TYR A 820 -5.27 -38.46 22.67
C TYR A 820 -4.26 -37.34 22.95
N SER A 821 -4.71 -36.12 23.25
CA SER A 821 -3.86 -35.01 23.68
C SER A 821 -4.69 -33.84 24.27
N PRO A 822 -4.80 -33.69 25.60
CA PRO A 822 -5.58 -32.62 26.23
C PRO A 822 -5.23 -31.20 25.76
N ILE A 823 -3.97 -30.97 25.37
CA ILE A 823 -3.49 -29.66 24.89
C ILE A 823 -4.13 -29.24 23.55
N LEU A 824 -4.59 -30.19 22.72
CA LEU A 824 -5.29 -29.88 21.46
C LEU A 824 -6.59 -29.10 21.70
N GLN A 825 -7.24 -29.25 22.86
CA GLN A 825 -8.49 -28.55 23.16
C GLN A 825 -8.37 -27.03 23.17
N ARG A 826 -7.19 -26.45 23.42
CA ARG A 826 -6.95 -25.00 23.41
C ARG A 826 -5.50 -24.71 22.98
N ILE A 827 -5.15 -25.16 21.77
CA ILE A 827 -3.78 -25.08 21.23
C ILE A 827 -3.42 -23.69 20.65
N GLY A 828 -4.41 -22.93 20.19
CA GLY A 828 -4.27 -21.61 19.57
C GLY A 828 -5.53 -21.24 18.78
N HIS A 829 -5.48 -20.17 17.98
CA HIS A 829 -6.58 -19.76 17.10
C HIS A 829 -6.39 -20.46 15.74
N VAL A 830 -6.84 -21.71 15.63
CA VAL A 830 -6.47 -22.58 14.50
C VAL A 830 -7.11 -22.07 13.21
N THR A 831 -6.32 -21.97 12.14
CA THR A 831 -6.76 -21.53 10.80
C THR A 831 -6.43 -22.56 9.70
N GLY A 832 -5.42 -23.40 9.91
CA GLY A 832 -5.06 -24.48 8.98
C GLY A 832 -4.68 -25.76 9.70
N ALA A 833 -5.09 -26.90 9.15
CA ALA A 833 -4.79 -28.23 9.66
C ALA A 833 -4.55 -29.21 8.50
N ALA A 834 -3.60 -30.13 8.66
CA ALA A 834 -3.27 -31.14 7.66
C ALA A 834 -2.67 -32.40 8.31
N TRP A 835 -2.85 -33.56 7.67
CA TRP A 835 -2.32 -34.86 8.11
C TRP A 835 -1.29 -35.40 7.11
N ALA A 836 -0.12 -35.86 7.56
CA ALA A 836 0.94 -36.45 6.72
C ALA A 836 1.97 -37.26 7.53
N ASP A 837 2.82 -38.08 6.89
CA ASP A 837 3.94 -38.80 7.54
C ASP A 837 5.15 -37.86 7.71
N LEU A 838 5.15 -37.06 8.77
CA LEU A 838 6.15 -36.01 9.00
C LEU A 838 7.36 -36.50 9.79
N VAL A 839 7.19 -37.52 10.64
CA VAL A 839 8.27 -38.20 11.39
C VAL A 839 8.83 -39.45 10.71
N GLY A 840 8.27 -39.88 9.57
CA GLY A 840 8.82 -40.92 8.71
C GLY A 840 8.66 -42.33 9.27
N ASP A 841 7.54 -42.60 9.96
CA ASP A 841 7.16 -43.93 10.46
C ASP A 841 5.85 -44.48 9.88
N SER A 842 5.24 -43.73 8.95
CA SER A 842 4.03 -44.07 8.19
C SER A 842 2.73 -44.11 9.01
N LEU A 843 2.70 -43.36 10.11
CA LEU A 843 1.47 -42.86 10.74
C LEU A 843 1.16 -41.44 10.22
N PRO A 844 -0.11 -41.02 10.13
CA PRO A 844 -0.44 -39.63 9.83
C PRO A 844 -0.25 -38.77 11.10
N ASP A 845 0.75 -37.89 11.08
CA ASP A 845 0.98 -36.82 12.05
C ASP A 845 0.08 -35.63 11.75
N LEU A 846 -0.35 -34.89 12.78
CA LEU A 846 -1.17 -33.69 12.65
C LEU A 846 -0.30 -32.43 12.65
N ALA A 847 -0.32 -31.69 11.56
CA ALA A 847 0.24 -30.34 11.44
C ALA A 847 -0.86 -29.28 11.57
N LEU A 848 -0.61 -28.25 12.40
CA LEU A 848 -1.52 -27.15 12.68
C LEU A 848 -0.83 -25.79 12.50
N VAL A 849 -1.58 -24.82 12.01
CA VAL A 849 -1.23 -23.39 12.07
C VAL A 849 -2.42 -22.57 12.55
N GLY A 850 -2.13 -21.39 13.08
CA GLY A 850 -3.14 -20.48 13.60
C GLY A 850 -2.54 -19.13 14.00
N GLU A 851 -3.39 -18.20 14.42
CA GLU A 851 -2.93 -16.94 14.97
C GLU A 851 -2.39 -17.12 16.39
N TRP A 852 -1.35 -16.33 16.71
CA TRP A 852 -0.66 -16.29 18.01
C TRP A 852 -0.01 -17.60 18.46
N MET A 853 0.10 -18.59 17.57
CA MET A 853 0.74 -19.90 17.80
C MET A 853 1.86 -20.19 16.78
N PRO A 854 2.85 -21.03 17.13
CA PRO A 854 3.82 -21.53 16.16
C PRO A 854 3.20 -22.55 15.21
N VAL A 855 3.88 -22.79 14.07
CA VAL A 855 3.61 -23.96 13.22
C VAL A 855 3.85 -25.22 14.05
N THR A 856 2.77 -25.95 14.32
CA THR A 856 2.69 -26.90 15.43
C THR A 856 2.50 -28.32 14.91
N ILE A 857 3.32 -29.26 15.38
CA ILE A 857 3.30 -30.67 14.93
C ILE A 857 2.98 -31.60 16.11
N PHE A 858 2.08 -32.54 15.89
CA PHE A 858 1.79 -33.66 16.79
C PHE A 858 2.15 -34.99 16.13
N GLU A 859 3.16 -35.67 16.68
CA GLU A 859 3.54 -37.05 16.29
C GLU A 859 2.42 -38.02 16.70
N ASN A 860 1.94 -38.82 15.75
CA ASN A 860 0.95 -39.86 16.00
C ASN A 860 1.62 -41.15 16.49
N ARG A 861 0.93 -41.89 17.38
CA ARG A 861 1.35 -43.20 17.88
C ARG A 861 0.18 -44.21 17.97
N GLY A 862 -0.89 -43.97 17.21
CA GLY A 862 -2.13 -44.75 17.17
C GLY A 862 -3.05 -44.54 18.39
N THR A 863 -2.50 -44.33 19.59
CA THR A 863 -3.29 -44.11 20.83
C THR A 863 -2.98 -42.82 21.59
N GLU A 864 -2.05 -42.00 21.08
CA GLU A 864 -1.69 -40.69 21.65
C GLU A 864 -1.16 -39.78 20.52
N LEU A 865 -1.39 -38.47 20.64
CA LEU A 865 -0.82 -37.43 19.77
C LEU A 865 0.15 -36.58 20.59
N ILE A 866 1.45 -36.63 20.26
CA ILE A 866 2.51 -36.01 21.04
C ILE A 866 3.02 -34.74 20.37
N HIS A 867 2.86 -33.60 21.03
CA HIS A 867 3.41 -32.32 20.60
C HIS A 867 4.94 -32.38 20.43
N ARG A 868 5.44 -32.05 19.22
CA ARG A 868 6.84 -32.22 18.81
C ARG A 868 7.49 -30.99 18.18
N THR A 869 6.75 -29.91 18.00
CA THR A 869 7.16 -28.56 17.56
C THR A 869 8.60 -28.18 17.95
N ASP A 870 8.92 -28.13 19.25
CA ASP A 870 10.26 -27.77 19.75
C ASP A 870 11.36 -28.72 19.25
N SER A 871 11.09 -30.03 19.28
CA SER A 871 12.05 -31.07 18.91
C SER A 871 12.38 -31.07 17.41
N LEU A 872 11.46 -30.53 16.60
CA LEU A 872 11.58 -30.38 15.15
C LEU A 872 12.10 -28.99 14.74
N GLY A 873 12.36 -28.10 15.71
CA GLY A 873 12.95 -26.77 15.47
C GLY A 873 11.95 -25.65 15.14
N LEU A 874 10.65 -25.88 15.36
CA LEU A 874 9.58 -24.94 15.00
C LEU A 874 9.19 -23.97 16.14
N SER A 875 9.82 -24.03 17.31
CA SER A 875 9.47 -23.22 18.51
C SER A 875 9.41 -21.71 18.29
N ASN A 876 10.15 -21.19 17.30
CA ASN A 876 10.28 -19.76 17.04
C ASN A 876 9.40 -19.30 15.84
N SER A 877 8.43 -20.12 15.42
CA SER A 877 7.57 -19.85 14.25
C SER A 877 6.23 -19.19 14.61
N THR A 878 6.09 -18.55 15.78
CA THR A 878 4.83 -17.90 16.19
C THR A 878 4.44 -16.81 15.19
N GLY A 879 3.24 -16.90 14.62
CA GLY A 879 2.78 -16.04 13.54
C GLY A 879 1.30 -15.69 13.64
N LEU A 880 0.80 -14.96 12.63
CA LEU A 880 -0.63 -14.72 12.42
C LEU A 880 -1.10 -15.58 11.23
N TRP A 881 -0.81 -16.89 11.32
CA TRP A 881 -0.98 -17.85 10.22
C TRP A 881 -2.45 -18.00 9.83
N GLN A 882 -2.71 -18.13 8.53
CA GLN A 882 -4.05 -18.18 7.94
C GLN A 882 -4.32 -19.44 7.10
N SER A 883 -3.29 -20.13 6.59
CA SER A 883 -3.47 -21.36 5.81
C SER A 883 -2.26 -22.30 5.86
N LEU A 884 -2.49 -23.58 5.56
CA LEU A 884 -1.48 -24.64 5.55
C LEU A 884 -1.73 -25.62 4.41
N ALA A 885 -0.67 -26.03 3.70
CA ALA A 885 -0.63 -27.26 2.93
C ALA A 885 0.63 -28.07 3.28
N VAL A 886 0.59 -29.37 2.99
CA VAL A 886 1.66 -30.32 3.28
C VAL A 886 1.89 -31.19 2.06
N LEU A 887 3.12 -31.22 1.54
CA LEU A 887 3.50 -31.91 0.32
C LEU A 887 5.04 -31.95 0.16
N ASP A 888 5.62 -33.05 -0.31
CA ASP A 888 7.03 -33.13 -0.72
C ASP A 888 7.28 -32.18 -1.91
N LEU A 889 7.82 -30.99 -1.69
CA LEU A 889 7.95 -29.96 -2.73
C LEU A 889 9.19 -30.17 -3.60
N ASN A 890 10.21 -30.82 -3.05
CA ASN A 890 11.54 -30.94 -3.67
C ASN A 890 11.81 -32.31 -4.34
N GLY A 891 11.04 -33.34 -3.98
CA GLY A 891 11.12 -34.70 -4.52
C GLY A 891 12.05 -35.65 -3.76
N ASP A 892 12.43 -35.37 -2.52
CA ASP A 892 13.28 -36.24 -1.70
C ASP A 892 12.53 -37.31 -0.89
N GLY A 893 11.20 -37.26 -0.89
CA GLY A 893 10.32 -38.23 -0.26
C GLY A 893 9.92 -37.91 1.19
N PHE A 894 10.08 -36.66 1.63
CA PHE A 894 9.56 -36.17 2.91
C PHE A 894 8.63 -34.96 2.66
N ASP A 895 7.44 -34.95 3.26
CA ASP A 895 6.52 -33.83 3.05
C ASP A 895 7.00 -32.55 3.74
N ASP A 896 7.07 -31.47 2.96
CA ASP A 896 7.37 -30.10 3.40
C ASP A 896 6.07 -29.38 3.80
N LEU A 897 6.16 -28.32 4.62
CA LEU A 897 4.99 -27.50 5.00
C LEU A 897 4.99 -26.17 4.24
N VAL A 898 3.83 -25.75 3.75
CA VAL A 898 3.59 -24.44 3.11
C VAL A 898 2.63 -23.67 4.00
N ALA A 899 3.12 -22.64 4.69
CA ALA A 899 2.34 -21.87 5.67
C ALA A 899 2.08 -20.44 5.16
N GLY A 900 0.80 -20.12 4.94
CA GLY A 900 0.33 -18.78 4.62
C GLY A 900 0.12 -17.95 5.88
N ASN A 901 0.59 -16.70 5.87
CA ASN A 901 0.59 -15.78 7.01
C ASN A 901 -0.13 -14.47 6.65
N LEU A 902 -0.19 -13.51 7.57
CA LEU A 902 -0.79 -12.19 7.36
C LEU A 902 -0.06 -11.38 6.25
N GLY A 903 1.23 -11.62 6.05
CA GLY A 903 2.07 -10.84 5.15
C GLY A 903 2.76 -9.67 5.84
N LEU A 904 3.67 -9.01 5.12
CA LEU A 904 4.49 -7.89 5.58
C LEU A 904 3.89 -6.52 5.27
N ASN A 905 2.88 -6.45 4.40
CA ASN A 905 2.22 -5.19 4.04
C ASN A 905 1.16 -4.79 5.08
N THR A 906 1.60 -4.49 6.29
CA THR A 906 0.73 -4.16 7.43
C THR A 906 1.43 -3.19 8.37
N VAL A 907 0.67 -2.53 9.25
CA VAL A 907 1.18 -1.60 10.27
C VAL A 907 1.70 -2.30 11.53
N LEU A 908 1.86 -3.64 11.50
CA LEU A 908 2.36 -4.44 12.63
C LEU A 908 3.83 -4.83 12.45
N ASP A 909 4.72 -4.15 13.17
CA ASP A 909 6.12 -4.57 13.30
C ASP A 909 6.30 -5.75 14.27
N VAL A 910 7.21 -6.66 13.92
CA VAL A 910 7.56 -7.80 14.78
C VAL A 910 8.81 -7.54 15.63
N PRO A 911 8.84 -7.93 16.91
CA PRO A 911 7.81 -8.73 17.60
C PRO A 911 6.61 -7.89 18.06
N VAL A 912 5.40 -8.40 17.78
CA VAL A 912 4.13 -7.88 18.29
C VAL A 912 3.58 -8.80 19.36
N ALA A 913 3.05 -8.22 20.44
CA ALA A 913 2.53 -8.94 21.60
C ALA A 913 1.02 -8.75 21.77
N LEU A 914 0.37 -9.78 22.31
CA LEU A 914 -0.95 -9.68 22.91
C LEU A 914 -0.83 -9.72 24.43
N PHE A 915 -1.47 -8.76 25.09
CA PHE A 915 -1.65 -8.70 26.54
C PHE A 915 -3.13 -8.91 26.86
N ALA A 916 -3.42 -9.84 27.77
CA ALA A 916 -4.77 -10.26 28.10
C ALA A 916 -5.07 -10.07 29.60
N GLY A 917 -6.09 -9.27 29.94
CA GLY A 917 -6.46 -9.09 31.34
C GLY A 917 -7.81 -8.43 31.56
N ASP A 918 -8.41 -8.68 32.73
CA ASP A 918 -9.57 -7.95 33.25
C ASP A 918 -9.05 -6.66 33.92
N PHE A 919 -8.68 -5.66 33.10
CA PHE A 919 -7.87 -4.52 33.58
C PHE A 919 -8.69 -3.51 34.40
N ASP A 920 -10.01 -3.44 34.21
CA ASP A 920 -10.92 -2.59 34.99
C ASP A 920 -11.72 -3.35 36.07
N GLN A 921 -11.62 -4.69 36.12
CA GLN A 921 -12.32 -5.59 37.05
C GLN A 921 -13.83 -5.71 36.77
N ASN A 922 -14.24 -5.60 35.50
CA ASN A 922 -15.62 -5.85 35.05
C ASN A 922 -15.93 -7.35 34.81
N GLY A 923 -14.91 -8.18 34.62
CA GLY A 923 -15.03 -9.64 34.41
C GLY A 923 -14.92 -10.10 32.95
N ARG A 924 -14.67 -9.19 32.00
CA ARG A 924 -14.26 -9.49 30.61
C ARG A 924 -12.72 -9.52 30.54
N ILE A 925 -12.16 -10.19 29.52
CA ILE A 925 -10.75 -10.09 29.18
C ILE A 925 -10.57 -9.06 28.07
N ASP A 926 -9.72 -8.06 28.31
CA ASP A 926 -9.35 -7.02 27.36
C ASP A 926 -8.13 -7.49 26.51
N PRO A 927 -8.25 -7.57 25.17
CA PRO A 927 -7.15 -7.96 24.30
C PRO A 927 -6.35 -6.73 23.83
N VAL A 928 -5.26 -6.40 24.51
CA VAL A 928 -4.41 -5.23 24.18
C VAL A 928 -3.23 -5.66 23.32
N ILE A 929 -3.26 -5.32 22.03
CA ILE A 929 -2.12 -5.50 21.11
C ILE A 929 -1.06 -4.40 21.35
N ALA A 930 0.21 -4.79 21.34
CA ALA A 930 1.33 -3.89 21.58
C ALA A 930 2.57 -4.21 20.71
N GLN A 931 3.27 -3.16 20.26
CA GLN A 931 4.53 -3.23 19.54
C GLN A 931 5.73 -2.98 20.47
N TRP A 932 6.92 -3.47 20.07
CA TRP A 932 8.15 -3.34 20.85
C TRP A 932 9.02 -2.19 20.34
N GLU A 933 9.11 -1.11 21.12
CA GLU A 933 9.90 0.08 20.83
C GLU A 933 10.74 0.48 22.03
N HIS A 934 11.94 1.02 21.81
CA HIS A 934 12.72 1.69 22.85
C HIS A 934 12.91 0.87 24.17
N GLU A 935 13.09 -0.45 24.03
CA GLU A 935 13.17 -1.44 25.12
C GLU A 935 11.88 -1.60 25.97
N LYS A 936 10.70 -1.26 25.42
CA LYS A 936 9.38 -1.37 26.08
C LYS A 936 8.28 -1.84 25.11
N TRP A 937 7.16 -2.30 25.70
CA TRP A 937 5.91 -2.56 24.99
C TRP A 937 5.00 -1.33 24.99
N TYR A 938 4.53 -0.92 23.82
CA TYR A 938 3.59 0.18 23.64
C TYR A 938 2.30 -0.30 22.98
N ALA A 939 1.15 0.01 23.57
CA ALA A 939 -0.15 -0.31 22.96
C ALA A 939 -0.27 0.32 21.58
N TRP A 940 -0.63 -0.48 20.57
CA TRP A 940 -0.88 -0.02 19.20
C TRP A 940 -2.17 0.81 19.11
N ALA A 941 -3.19 0.42 19.88
CA ALA A 941 -4.50 1.08 19.88
C ALA A 941 -4.46 2.57 20.27
N SER A 942 -5.39 3.36 19.72
CA SER A 942 -5.57 4.77 20.05
C SER A 942 -6.08 4.98 21.48
N ARG A 943 -5.93 6.20 22.01
CA ARG A 943 -6.53 6.60 23.31
C ARG A 943 -8.02 6.28 23.34
N ASP A 944 -8.75 6.61 22.29
CA ASP A 944 -10.21 6.51 22.28
C ASP A 944 -10.67 5.05 22.24
N ALA A 945 -10.01 4.18 21.47
CA ALA A 945 -10.27 2.74 21.47
C ALA A 945 -9.97 2.12 22.85
N LEU A 946 -8.84 2.50 23.48
CA LEU A 946 -8.51 2.08 24.85
C LEU A 946 -9.52 2.57 25.89
N LEU A 947 -10.08 3.77 25.73
CA LEU A 947 -11.11 4.31 26.61
C LEU A 947 -12.52 3.75 26.35
N GLN A 948 -12.78 3.26 25.14
CA GLN A 948 -14.02 2.57 24.78
C GLN A 948 -14.05 1.14 25.35
N GLN A 949 -12.92 0.42 25.30
CA GLN A 949 -12.78 -0.90 25.92
C GLN A 949 -12.59 -0.81 27.45
N ILE A 950 -11.73 0.10 27.94
CA ILE A 950 -11.28 0.16 29.34
C ILE A 950 -11.52 1.57 29.94
N PRO A 951 -12.78 1.97 30.22
CA PRO A 951 -13.13 3.36 30.58
C PRO A 951 -12.45 3.91 31.84
N THR A 952 -11.95 3.04 32.72
CA THR A 952 -11.23 3.42 33.95
C THR A 952 -9.86 4.05 33.68
N LEU A 953 -9.27 3.81 32.51
CA LEU A 953 -8.01 4.45 32.09
C LEU A 953 -8.14 5.98 31.91
N SER A 954 -9.36 6.52 31.80
CA SER A 954 -9.62 7.97 31.68
C SER A 954 -9.01 8.83 32.79
N VAL A 955 -8.72 8.24 33.96
CA VAL A 955 -8.02 8.90 35.08
C VAL A 955 -6.50 8.95 34.87
N LYS A 956 -5.92 8.02 34.10
CA LYS A 956 -4.50 7.99 33.72
C LYS A 956 -4.21 8.80 32.45
N ILE A 957 -5.08 8.69 31.44
CA ILE A 957 -4.90 9.30 30.10
C ILE A 957 -6.01 10.31 29.77
N PRO A 958 -6.15 11.41 30.55
CA PRO A 958 -7.22 12.39 30.37
C PRO A 958 -7.14 13.16 29.03
N THR A 959 -5.96 13.25 28.43
CA THR A 959 -5.66 13.98 27.18
C THR A 959 -4.73 13.12 26.30
N TYR A 960 -4.65 13.41 25.00
CA TYR A 960 -3.80 12.67 24.08
C TYR A 960 -2.31 12.85 24.41
N ASN A 961 -1.87 14.06 24.74
CA ASN A 961 -0.51 14.31 25.24
C ASN A 961 -0.21 13.62 26.60
N ALA A 962 -1.22 13.16 27.35
CA ALA A 962 -1.02 12.33 28.54
C ALA A 962 -0.95 10.82 28.23
N TYR A 963 -1.41 10.39 27.04
CA TYR A 963 -1.23 9.02 26.53
C TYR A 963 0.11 8.85 25.82
N ARG A 964 0.49 9.84 24.99
CA ARG A 964 1.72 9.95 24.17
C ARG A 964 2.81 8.92 24.51
N ASP A 965 3.55 9.14 25.59
CA ASP A 965 4.77 8.39 25.93
C ASP A 965 4.53 7.15 26.84
N LEU A 966 3.27 6.77 27.12
CA LEU A 966 2.97 5.69 28.06
C LEU A 966 3.12 4.30 27.44
N SER A 967 3.88 3.45 28.12
CA SER A 967 4.01 2.02 27.80
C SER A 967 2.91 1.18 28.47
N ILE A 968 2.76 -0.08 28.05
CA ILE A 968 1.88 -1.09 28.67
C ILE A 968 2.15 -1.20 30.19
N THR A 969 3.40 -1.11 30.60
CA THR A 969 3.82 -1.12 32.02
C THR A 969 3.30 0.11 32.79
N ASP A 970 3.28 1.29 32.16
CA ASP A 970 2.74 2.52 32.78
C ASP A 970 1.19 2.48 32.85
N LEU A 971 0.55 1.89 31.83
CA LEU A 971 -0.91 1.72 31.74
C LEU A 971 -1.45 0.70 32.75
N PHE A 972 -0.78 -0.44 32.97
CA PHE A 972 -1.34 -1.56 33.74
C PHE A 972 -0.51 -1.99 34.96
N GLY A 973 0.82 -1.84 34.95
CA GLY A 973 1.70 -2.05 36.11
C GLY A 973 3.00 -2.81 35.82
N GLU A 974 3.93 -2.81 36.77
CA GLU A 974 5.28 -3.40 36.67
C GLU A 974 5.30 -4.92 36.45
N ASP A 975 4.30 -5.65 36.98
CA ASP A 975 4.26 -7.12 36.92
C ASP A 975 3.65 -7.68 35.62
N ILE A 976 3.19 -6.83 34.69
CA ILE A 976 2.55 -7.27 33.44
C ILE A 976 3.57 -7.82 32.43
N GLN A 977 3.22 -8.90 31.72
CA GLN A 977 4.02 -9.56 30.69
C GLN A 977 3.12 -9.93 29.50
N PRO A 978 3.64 -10.06 28.26
CA PRO A 978 2.88 -10.61 27.14
C PRO A 978 2.39 -12.03 27.43
N ASP A 979 1.15 -12.32 27.05
CA ASP A 979 0.57 -13.66 27.06
C ASP A 979 0.99 -14.45 25.80
N GLN A 980 1.05 -13.75 24.66
CA GLN A 980 1.47 -14.29 23.36
C GLN A 980 2.38 -13.27 22.65
N ILE A 981 3.37 -13.74 21.88
CA ILE A 981 4.28 -12.90 21.09
C ILE A 981 4.52 -13.51 19.72
N VAL A 982 4.11 -12.81 18.67
CA VAL A 982 4.38 -13.16 17.27
C VAL A 982 5.82 -12.80 16.91
N GLN A 983 6.50 -13.72 16.23
CA GLN A 983 7.90 -13.62 15.82
C GLN A 983 8.06 -13.38 14.31
N THR A 984 7.03 -13.72 13.50
CA THR A 984 7.08 -13.55 12.04
C THR A 984 5.69 -13.38 11.42
N LEU A 985 5.57 -12.46 10.46
CA LEU A 985 4.39 -12.30 9.60
C LEU A 985 4.63 -12.83 8.17
N HIS A 986 5.80 -13.42 7.90
CA HIS A 986 6.15 -13.97 6.60
C HIS A 986 5.37 -15.25 6.27
N SER A 987 4.76 -15.30 5.08
CA SER A 987 4.39 -16.56 4.42
C SER A 987 5.67 -17.35 4.09
N THR A 988 5.73 -18.60 4.54
CA THR A 988 6.98 -19.35 4.73
C THR A 988 6.84 -20.81 4.28
N ILE A 989 7.86 -21.36 3.61
CA ILE A 989 8.01 -22.81 3.39
C ILE A 989 8.88 -23.38 4.51
N TYR A 990 8.48 -24.51 5.09
CA TYR A 990 9.25 -25.24 6.07
C TYR A 990 9.71 -26.56 5.46
N TRP A 991 10.97 -26.61 5.03
CA TRP A 991 11.60 -27.78 4.41
C TRP A 991 11.86 -28.90 5.42
N ASN A 992 11.47 -30.14 5.11
CA ASN A 992 11.60 -31.30 6.00
C ASN A 992 12.93 -32.03 5.80
N HIS A 993 13.87 -31.91 6.75
CA HIS A 993 15.21 -32.51 6.61
C HIS A 993 15.22 -33.97 7.04
N ALA A 994 14.62 -34.82 6.19
CA ALA A 994 14.49 -36.26 6.39
C ALA A 994 13.89 -36.63 7.74
N ALA A 995 12.71 -36.09 8.04
CA ALA A 995 11.87 -36.41 9.20
C ALA A 995 12.55 -36.20 10.59
N LYS A 996 13.38 -35.16 10.71
CA LYS A 996 14.17 -34.88 11.94
C LYS A 996 14.13 -33.43 12.41
N ARG A 997 13.88 -32.49 11.51
CA ARG A 997 13.79 -31.05 11.76
C ARG A 997 13.18 -30.37 10.54
N PHE A 998 12.59 -29.22 10.74
CA PHE A 998 12.23 -28.30 9.66
C PHE A 998 13.27 -27.16 9.53
N THR A 999 13.28 -26.49 8.38
CA THR A 999 13.93 -25.18 8.22
C THR A 999 13.04 -24.24 7.42
N ALA A 1000 12.77 -23.06 7.97
CA ALA A 1000 12.07 -21.98 7.29
C ALA A 1000 12.87 -21.43 6.10
N GLU A 1001 12.16 -21.16 4.99
CA GLU A 1001 12.58 -20.30 3.89
C GLU A 1001 11.41 -19.38 3.51
N THR A 1002 11.66 -18.08 3.50
CA THR A 1002 10.66 -17.03 3.22
C THR A 1002 10.24 -17.07 1.75
N MET A 1003 8.94 -17.05 1.47
CA MET A 1003 8.42 -16.95 0.08
C MET A 1003 8.72 -15.55 -0.52
N PRO A 1004 8.77 -15.40 -1.86
CA PRO A 1004 9.05 -14.11 -2.52
C PRO A 1004 8.14 -12.97 -2.07
N ASN A 1005 8.63 -11.73 -2.21
CA ASN A 1005 7.99 -10.49 -1.75
C ASN A 1005 6.52 -10.37 -2.18
N GLU A 1006 6.22 -10.80 -3.40
CA GLU A 1006 4.89 -10.81 -4.02
C GLU A 1006 3.85 -11.62 -3.20
N VAL A 1007 4.30 -12.64 -2.45
CA VAL A 1007 3.48 -13.48 -1.56
C VAL A 1007 3.29 -12.85 -0.17
N GLN A 1008 3.99 -11.74 0.12
CA GLN A 1008 3.96 -11.04 1.40
C GLN A 1008 3.07 -9.78 1.39
N TRP A 1009 2.52 -9.39 0.24
CA TRP A 1009 1.73 -8.15 0.11
C TRP A 1009 0.28 -8.23 0.61
N ALA A 1010 -0.24 -9.43 0.86
CA ALA A 1010 -1.57 -9.66 1.41
C ALA A 1010 -1.63 -10.98 2.18
N PRO A 1011 -2.61 -11.16 3.10
CA PRO A 1011 -2.83 -12.40 3.81
C PRO A 1011 -3.07 -13.57 2.86
N VAL A 1012 -2.32 -14.65 3.05
CA VAL A 1012 -2.49 -15.90 2.30
C VAL A 1012 -3.54 -16.76 3.01
N MET A 1013 -4.80 -16.38 2.80
CA MET A 1013 -5.98 -17.02 3.41
C MET A 1013 -6.26 -18.40 2.79
N SER A 1014 -5.80 -18.65 1.56
CA SER A 1014 -5.93 -19.96 0.92
C SER A 1014 -4.82 -20.25 -0.07
N LEU A 1015 -4.56 -21.54 -0.26
CA LEU A 1015 -3.61 -22.05 -1.22
C LEU A 1015 -4.05 -23.42 -1.79
N GLU A 1016 -3.58 -23.76 -2.98
CA GLU A 1016 -3.83 -25.06 -3.64
C GLU A 1016 -2.60 -25.48 -4.44
N THR A 1017 -2.27 -26.77 -4.42
CA THR A 1017 -1.07 -27.30 -5.08
C THR A 1017 -1.38 -27.87 -6.47
N VAL A 1018 -0.61 -27.46 -7.46
CA VAL A 1018 -0.73 -27.92 -8.86
C VAL A 1018 0.60 -28.49 -9.34
N ARG A 1019 0.58 -29.51 -10.20
CA ARG A 1019 1.81 -30.06 -10.80
C ARG A 1019 2.22 -29.23 -12.01
N MET A 1020 3.49 -28.89 -12.13
CA MET A 1020 4.04 -28.20 -13.31
C MET A 1020 4.92 -29.17 -14.14
N GLU A 1021 5.33 -28.78 -15.35
CA GLU A 1021 6.14 -29.66 -16.21
C GLU A 1021 7.53 -29.97 -15.60
N LEU A 1022 8.10 -29.01 -14.87
CA LEU A 1022 9.42 -29.09 -14.21
C LEU A 1022 9.34 -28.65 -12.74
N GLY A 1023 8.51 -29.33 -11.94
CA GLY A 1023 8.37 -29.10 -10.50
C GLY A 1023 6.91 -28.99 -10.05
N LYS A 1024 6.66 -28.22 -8.99
CA LYS A 1024 5.33 -28.00 -8.41
C LYS A 1024 4.98 -26.51 -8.40
N GLY A 1025 3.71 -26.20 -8.66
CA GLY A 1025 3.14 -24.87 -8.53
C GLY A 1025 2.27 -24.79 -7.28
N ILE A 1026 2.23 -23.61 -6.67
CA ILE A 1026 1.32 -23.29 -5.57
C ILE A 1026 0.53 -22.06 -6.00
N LEU A 1027 -0.79 -22.20 -6.06
CA LEU A 1027 -1.72 -21.08 -6.23
C LEU A 1027 -1.98 -20.50 -4.85
N LEU A 1028 -1.84 -19.19 -4.67
CA LEU A 1028 -2.04 -18.49 -3.40
C LEU A 1028 -2.98 -17.31 -3.60
N ALA A 1029 -3.94 -17.13 -2.68
CA ALA A 1029 -4.83 -15.97 -2.67
C ALA A 1029 -5.35 -15.69 -1.25
N GLY A 1030 -5.98 -14.54 -1.04
CA GLY A 1030 -6.63 -14.23 0.22
C GLY A 1030 -7.25 -12.84 0.24
N ASN A 1031 -6.57 -11.87 0.85
CA ASN A 1031 -7.10 -10.54 1.22
C ASN A 1031 -8.06 -10.54 2.42
N LEU A 1032 -8.09 -9.40 3.11
CA LEU A 1032 -8.97 -9.10 4.24
C LEU A 1032 -9.30 -7.60 4.25
N SER A 1033 -10.54 -7.23 3.93
CA SER A 1033 -10.99 -5.83 3.83
C SER A 1033 -11.71 -5.34 5.09
N ALA A 1034 -12.21 -6.26 5.92
CA ALA A 1034 -12.76 -5.96 7.24
C ALA A 1034 -11.62 -5.59 8.21
N ALA A 1035 -11.26 -4.30 8.26
CA ALA A 1035 -10.19 -3.77 9.09
C ALA A 1035 -10.63 -2.47 9.78
N SER A 1036 -10.01 -2.16 10.93
CA SER A 1036 -10.16 -0.84 11.56
C SER A 1036 -9.40 0.22 10.76
N ASP A 1037 -9.81 1.48 10.87
CA ASP A 1037 -9.22 2.61 10.12
C ASP A 1037 -7.71 2.74 10.34
N ALA A 1038 -7.27 2.58 11.59
CA ALA A 1038 -5.86 2.66 11.96
C ALA A 1038 -5.02 1.50 11.38
N PHE A 1039 -5.66 0.39 11.00
CA PHE A 1039 -5.01 -0.79 10.43
C PHE A 1039 -4.97 -0.74 8.89
N GLY A 1040 -6.08 -0.31 8.29
CA GLY A 1040 -6.31 -0.34 6.84
C GLY A 1040 -6.61 -1.73 6.30
N ALA A 1041 -7.24 -1.81 5.12
CA ALA A 1041 -7.51 -3.09 4.49
C ALA A 1041 -6.20 -3.76 4.06
N LEU A 1042 -6.15 -5.08 4.17
CA LEU A 1042 -5.06 -5.91 3.66
C LEU A 1042 -5.52 -6.55 2.34
N ASN A 1043 -5.72 -5.73 1.31
CA ASN A 1043 -6.41 -6.12 0.07
C ASN A 1043 -5.56 -5.99 -1.21
N ALA A 1044 -4.24 -5.90 -1.07
CA ALA A 1044 -3.30 -5.72 -2.18
C ALA A 1044 -3.00 -7.01 -3.00
N GLY A 1045 -3.62 -8.14 -2.69
CA GLY A 1045 -3.41 -9.42 -3.37
C GLY A 1045 -4.34 -9.62 -4.56
N TRP A 1046 -3.79 -10.03 -5.70
CA TRP A 1046 -4.55 -10.31 -6.94
C TRP A 1046 -4.46 -11.78 -7.38
N GLY A 1047 -4.19 -12.69 -6.43
CA GLY A 1047 -3.76 -14.06 -6.72
C GLY A 1047 -2.28 -14.14 -7.09
N THR A 1048 -1.67 -15.32 -6.94
CA THR A 1048 -0.27 -15.59 -7.33
C THR A 1048 -0.07 -17.07 -7.63
N LEU A 1049 0.72 -17.37 -8.67
CA LEU A 1049 1.28 -18.70 -8.92
C LEU A 1049 2.78 -18.69 -8.60
N LEU A 1050 3.16 -19.43 -7.56
CA LEU A 1050 4.54 -19.69 -7.15
C LEU A 1050 5.01 -21.02 -7.76
N HIS A 1051 5.99 -20.99 -8.65
CA HIS A 1051 6.66 -22.20 -9.17
C HIS A 1051 7.85 -22.58 -8.30
N ILE A 1052 7.85 -23.81 -7.81
CA ILE A 1052 8.96 -24.47 -7.12
C ILE A 1052 9.57 -25.51 -8.06
N THR A 1053 10.84 -25.33 -8.39
CA THR A 1053 11.60 -26.28 -9.22
C THR A 1053 11.94 -27.56 -8.45
N GLU A 1054 12.32 -28.63 -9.16
CA GLU A 1054 12.94 -29.86 -8.60
C GLU A 1054 14.26 -29.60 -7.80
N THR A 1055 14.70 -28.35 -7.68
CA THR A 1055 15.87 -27.94 -6.88
C THR A 1055 15.49 -27.07 -5.67
N GLY A 1056 14.20 -27.00 -5.33
CA GLY A 1056 13.65 -26.18 -4.23
C GLY A 1056 13.50 -24.69 -4.55
N LYS A 1057 14.12 -24.19 -5.64
CA LYS A 1057 14.05 -22.77 -6.01
C LYS A 1057 12.63 -22.31 -6.32
N MET A 1058 12.26 -21.19 -5.70
CA MET A 1058 11.01 -20.45 -5.87
C MET A 1058 11.12 -19.38 -6.97
N HIS A 1059 10.08 -19.27 -7.81
CA HIS A 1059 9.92 -18.24 -8.84
C HIS A 1059 8.44 -17.85 -9.00
N ILE A 1060 8.13 -16.57 -9.15
CA ILE A 1060 6.76 -16.09 -9.44
C ILE A 1060 6.48 -16.24 -10.93
N VAL A 1061 5.26 -16.68 -11.27
CA VAL A 1061 4.79 -16.81 -12.66
C VAL A 1061 3.81 -15.67 -12.96
N HIS A 1062 4.35 -14.56 -13.46
CA HIS A 1062 3.60 -13.34 -13.74
C HIS A 1062 2.50 -13.58 -14.79
N ASP A 1063 2.85 -14.16 -15.96
CA ASP A 1063 1.92 -14.47 -17.07
C ASP A 1063 1.02 -15.72 -16.80
N SER A 1064 0.68 -15.99 -15.55
CA SER A 1064 -0.09 -17.19 -15.17
C SER A 1064 -1.56 -17.12 -15.59
N GLY A 1065 -2.15 -15.92 -15.64
CA GLY A 1065 -3.60 -15.71 -15.82
C GLY A 1065 -4.44 -15.92 -14.55
N PHE A 1066 -3.82 -16.21 -13.40
CA PHE A 1066 -4.52 -16.43 -12.12
C PHE A 1066 -4.82 -15.10 -11.41
N HIS A 1067 -5.78 -14.35 -11.94
CA HIS A 1067 -6.19 -13.03 -11.45
C HIS A 1067 -7.41 -13.14 -10.50
N VAL A 1068 -7.17 -13.01 -9.19
CA VAL A 1068 -8.15 -13.21 -8.11
C VAL A 1068 -8.32 -11.91 -7.29
N PRO A 1069 -9.26 -11.02 -7.69
CA PRO A 1069 -9.59 -9.82 -6.92
C PRO A 1069 -10.49 -10.12 -5.70
N GLY A 1070 -10.35 -9.32 -4.66
CA GLY A 1070 -11.18 -9.37 -3.45
C GLY A 1070 -10.88 -10.55 -2.53
N GLU A 1071 -11.75 -10.80 -1.56
CA GLU A 1071 -11.51 -11.76 -0.46
C GLU A 1071 -11.72 -13.22 -0.89
N ALA A 1072 -10.64 -13.92 -1.24
CA ALA A 1072 -10.60 -15.36 -1.40
C ALA A 1072 -10.52 -16.08 -0.05
N ARG A 1073 -11.13 -17.28 0.04
CA ARG A 1073 -11.13 -18.13 1.24
C ARG A 1073 -10.82 -19.59 1.00
N ASN A 1074 -11.21 -20.13 -0.16
CA ASN A 1074 -10.86 -21.49 -0.54
C ASN A 1074 -10.49 -21.58 -2.03
N ILE A 1075 -9.38 -22.24 -2.34
CA ILE A 1075 -8.99 -22.65 -3.71
C ILE A 1075 -9.06 -24.17 -3.80
N ARG A 1076 -9.65 -24.73 -4.87
CA ARG A 1076 -9.65 -26.19 -5.14
C ARG A 1076 -9.48 -26.49 -6.64
N LEU A 1077 -8.76 -27.57 -6.94
CA LEU A 1077 -8.75 -28.22 -8.25
C LEU A 1077 -9.99 -29.12 -8.43
N VAL A 1078 -10.90 -28.73 -9.32
CA VAL A 1078 -12.07 -29.51 -9.74
C VAL A 1078 -11.72 -30.37 -10.94
N LYS A 1079 -11.96 -31.68 -10.88
CA LYS A 1079 -11.73 -32.65 -11.99
C LYS A 1079 -13.03 -32.93 -12.74
N GLY A 1080 -12.92 -33.45 -13.96
CA GLY A 1080 -14.08 -33.87 -14.77
C GLY A 1080 -13.87 -33.62 -16.25
N HIS A 1081 -14.79 -32.90 -16.90
CA HIS A 1081 -14.75 -32.63 -18.36
C HIS A 1081 -13.40 -32.03 -18.80
N SER A 1082 -12.92 -31.07 -18.02
CA SER A 1082 -11.57 -30.51 -18.06
C SER A 1082 -11.23 -30.03 -16.66
N ASN A 1083 -10.00 -30.26 -16.19
CA ASN A 1083 -9.59 -29.76 -14.88
C ASN A 1083 -9.71 -28.23 -14.81
N GLN A 1084 -10.31 -27.74 -13.73
CA GLN A 1084 -10.54 -26.32 -13.45
C GLN A 1084 -10.00 -25.96 -12.06
N ILE A 1085 -9.61 -24.71 -11.88
CA ILE A 1085 -9.37 -24.14 -10.54
C ILE A 1085 -10.60 -23.32 -10.17
N MET A 1086 -11.21 -23.63 -9.03
CA MET A 1086 -12.25 -22.81 -8.43
C MET A 1086 -11.70 -22.05 -7.23
N VAL A 1087 -12.07 -20.77 -7.12
CA VAL A 1087 -11.80 -19.93 -5.96
C VAL A 1087 -13.11 -19.44 -5.37
N ALA A 1088 -13.45 -19.90 -4.17
CA ALA A 1088 -14.54 -19.37 -3.38
C ALA A 1088 -14.10 -18.11 -2.63
N ARG A 1089 -15.02 -17.14 -2.54
CA ARG A 1089 -14.78 -15.79 -2.02
C ARG A 1089 -15.81 -15.41 -0.97
N SER A 1090 -15.42 -14.59 0.01
CA SER A 1090 -16.39 -13.82 0.80
C SER A 1090 -16.89 -12.62 -0.01
N ASN A 1091 -18.12 -12.17 0.28
CA ASN A 1091 -18.80 -11.03 -0.35
C ASN A 1091 -18.60 -10.96 -1.89
N GLY A 1092 -18.77 -12.10 -2.57
CA GLY A 1092 -18.44 -12.23 -3.99
C GLY A 1092 -18.86 -13.55 -4.64
N THR A 1093 -18.89 -13.52 -5.97
CA THR A 1093 -19.11 -14.71 -6.82
C THR A 1093 -17.82 -15.52 -6.91
N PRO A 1094 -17.87 -16.87 -6.84
CA PRO A 1094 -16.69 -17.70 -7.06
C PRO A 1094 -16.08 -17.50 -8.45
N ILE A 1095 -14.75 -17.56 -8.53
CA ILE A 1095 -13.99 -17.40 -9.78
C ILE A 1095 -13.58 -18.79 -10.26
N ILE A 1096 -13.70 -19.06 -11.57
CA ILE A 1096 -13.29 -20.34 -12.17
C ILE A 1096 -12.31 -20.10 -13.31
N PHE A 1097 -11.15 -20.76 -13.23
CA PHE A 1097 -10.15 -20.81 -14.28
C PHE A 1097 -10.10 -22.18 -14.93
N LYS A 1098 -9.94 -22.20 -16.25
CA LYS A 1098 -9.62 -23.40 -17.02
C LYS A 1098 -8.11 -23.49 -17.25
N LEU A 1099 -7.57 -24.70 -17.18
CA LEU A 1099 -6.15 -24.97 -17.38
C LEU A 1099 -5.85 -25.18 -18.87
N ASN A 1100 -4.97 -24.34 -19.44
CA ASN A 1100 -4.57 -24.42 -20.85
C ASN A 1100 -3.46 -25.44 -21.13
N ALA A 1101 -2.55 -25.60 -20.16
CA ALA A 1101 -1.53 -26.63 -20.14
C ALA A 1101 -1.93 -27.74 -19.14
N PRO A 1102 -1.43 -28.99 -19.30
CA PRO A 1102 -1.76 -30.09 -18.40
C PRO A 1102 -1.08 -29.95 -17.02
N LEU A 1103 -1.60 -29.05 -16.18
CA LEU A 1103 -1.33 -29.01 -14.75
C LEU A 1103 -2.20 -30.09 -14.08
N THR A 1104 -1.60 -31.23 -13.72
CA THR A 1104 -2.31 -32.41 -13.20
C THR A 1104 -1.62 -32.94 -11.93
N ARG A 1105 -2.25 -32.76 -10.77
CA ARG A 1105 -1.76 -33.11 -9.42
C ARG A 1105 -0.92 -34.40 -9.38
#